data_AF-A0A7X6YMS7-F1
#
_entry.id   AF-A0A7X6YMS7-F1
#
_cell.length_a   1.000
_cell.length_b   1.000
_cell.length_c   1.000
_cell.angle_alpha   90.00
_cell.angle_beta   90.00
_cell.angle_gamma   90.00
#
_symmetry.space_group_name_H-M   'P 1'
#
loop_
_entity.id
_entity.type
_entity.pdbx_description
1 polymer ?
#
loop_
_entity_poly.entity_id
_entity_poly.type
_entity_poly.pdbx_seq_one_letter_code
_entity_poly.pdbx_strand_id
1 'polypeptide(L)'
;MSKKWIKRASGLLLALTMVFTLMPLTVNAQAGQELVILHTNDVHGSAEADDTHIGYANYKNVIKDVKAKNDHVLVIDAGDASQGTNFASLNDGADVITVLNMLPLDAFAPGNHEFDYSQESAMANYAASKFPWYASNVTYADSGELVFEAGKVLDVNGLKVGIFGLATPETKFKADPRNTQGLNFADTVAANVAIAKAEVTKLKADGAKIIILLSHLGTDSESEVKSTDIAAAVDGIDIIIDGHSHSPHSESGPSGKSFIASGADGLLNIGKATVSTSGKVKSEIITKDEAVKYGEDPAIAKTIKDLLAVQDKVLKIVIGKTAVELDGVRGNVRTGETNLGNLITDAMREASGADVVITNGGGIRASIEVGDITVGDVFTVLPFGNAMTVIKVTGQDIIDALNHGTKAYPGEAGGFPHVAGMSYEIAVGYGSIPNMVTNVKIGGEPLVKTKSYTLASNDFMAVGGDGYTMFAGKEQLALYGSMALIVEQYITELSEKAGDAGFTYESEGRIKEYKASFKDVPFGHWSHEYIEKLAAGKVVNGYADGLFRPDNKVTRRHAAKMVAVAAGLPYEGLTADFPDVPQDDEMSPYIAALTVAEAIRGYTDGNFRPGENITRGHIAKIVVEAFNLKMGDEKVDFVDTANHPMGGYIKVLASNGIVKGYENTKEFKPDAPLTRAQLAKILALAIEAVPIEAVPGT
;
A
#
# COMPACT_ATOMS: atom_id res chain seq x y z
N MET A 1 -58.61 22.76 97.69
CA MET A 1 -58.26 24.09 97.13
C MET A 1 -56.75 24.28 97.30
N SER A 2 -55.92 24.74 96.36
CA SER A 2 -56.13 25.20 94.99
C SER A 2 -54.86 24.91 94.16
N LYS A 3 -55.07 24.72 92.86
CA LYS A 3 -54.08 24.48 91.81
C LYS A 3 -53.13 25.68 91.70
N LYS A 4 -51.84 25.56 92.05
CA LYS A 4 -50.81 26.51 91.54
C LYS A 4 -49.33 26.07 91.58
N TRP A 5 -48.97 24.85 91.98
CA TRP A 5 -47.53 24.47 92.15
C TRP A 5 -46.99 23.28 91.34
N ILE A 6 -47.73 22.72 90.37
CA ILE A 6 -47.24 21.63 89.48
C ILE A 6 -47.10 22.12 88.04
N LYS A 7 -46.43 23.26 87.79
CA LYS A 7 -46.10 23.73 86.42
C LYS A 7 -44.75 24.46 86.31
N ARG A 8 -43.75 24.14 87.14
CA ARG A 8 -42.39 24.70 86.98
C ARG A 8 -41.22 23.71 87.09
N ALA A 9 -41.47 22.40 87.20
CA ALA A 9 -40.40 21.39 87.30
C ALA A 9 -40.33 20.39 86.12
N SER A 10 -41.25 20.46 85.15
CA SER A 10 -41.29 19.52 84.01
C SER A 10 -40.82 20.13 82.68
N GLY A 11 -40.52 21.44 82.65
CA GLY A 11 -40.12 22.15 81.44
C GLY A 11 -38.60 22.25 81.21
N LEU A 12 -37.78 22.15 82.26
CA LEU A 12 -36.32 22.30 82.13
C LEU A 12 -35.57 20.99 81.87
N LEU A 13 -36.10 19.83 82.27
CA LEU A 13 -35.43 18.54 82.06
C LEU A 13 -35.63 17.97 80.63
N LEU A 14 -36.70 18.39 79.93
CA LEU A 14 -36.93 18.04 78.53
C LEU A 14 -36.14 18.95 77.56
N ALA A 15 -35.75 20.15 78.00
CA ALA A 15 -34.99 21.09 77.16
C ALA A 15 -33.48 20.77 77.12
N LEU A 16 -32.92 20.10 78.14
CA LEU A 16 -31.50 19.69 78.14
C LEU A 16 -31.24 18.34 77.46
N THR A 17 -32.24 17.47 77.31
CA THR A 17 -32.11 16.17 76.62
C THR A 17 -32.41 16.23 75.12
N MET A 18 -33.07 17.29 74.64
CA MET A 18 -33.35 17.51 73.21
C MET A 18 -32.26 18.34 72.48
N VAL A 19 -31.31 18.94 73.21
CA VAL A 19 -30.23 19.75 72.61
C VAL A 19 -28.96 18.93 72.32
N PHE A 20 -28.88 17.67 72.79
CA PHE A 20 -27.72 16.79 72.55
C PHE A 20 -27.94 15.65 71.53
N THR A 21 -29.09 15.58 70.86
CA THR A 21 -29.41 14.47 69.92
C THR A 21 -29.71 14.91 68.49
N LEU A 22 -29.51 16.18 68.15
CA LEU A 22 -29.68 16.72 66.79
C LEU A 22 -28.51 17.60 66.36
N MET A 23 -27.28 17.16 66.61
CA MET A 23 -26.22 17.50 65.65
C MET A 23 -26.44 16.57 64.46
N PRO A 24 -26.83 17.05 63.27
CA PRO A 24 -26.56 16.29 62.08
C PRO A 24 -25.05 16.08 62.08
N LEU A 25 -24.62 14.83 62.26
CA LEU A 25 -23.37 14.38 61.67
C LEU A 25 -23.55 14.63 60.18
N THR A 26 -23.22 15.85 59.75
CA THR A 26 -22.75 16.06 58.40
C THR A 26 -21.44 15.29 58.35
N VAL A 27 -21.55 14.00 58.06
CA VAL A 27 -20.54 13.36 57.23
C VAL A 27 -20.61 14.16 55.94
N ASN A 28 -19.87 15.27 55.89
CA ASN A 28 -19.36 15.76 54.62
C ASN A 28 -18.54 14.58 54.12
N ALA A 29 -19.18 13.69 53.35
CA ALA A 29 -18.47 12.97 52.33
C ALA A 29 -17.85 14.08 51.50
N GLN A 30 -16.60 14.40 51.81
CA GLN A 30 -15.80 15.33 51.03
C GLN A 30 -15.91 14.79 49.61
N ALA A 31 -16.65 15.49 48.76
CA ALA A 31 -16.72 15.13 47.36
C ALA A 31 -15.27 15.00 46.90
N GLY A 32 -14.90 13.80 46.44
CA GLY A 32 -13.52 13.53 46.08
C GLY A 32 -13.05 14.58 45.08
N GLN A 33 -11.79 15.01 45.19
CA GLN A 33 -11.24 15.91 44.18
C GLN A 33 -11.31 15.20 42.82
N GLU A 34 -11.61 15.96 41.77
CA GLU A 34 -11.63 15.47 40.41
C GLU A 34 -10.55 16.20 39.60
N LEU A 35 -9.92 15.46 38.69
CA LEU A 35 -8.96 15.95 37.72
C LEU A 35 -9.61 15.92 36.34
N VAL A 36 -9.58 17.04 35.63
CA VAL A 36 -9.92 17.09 34.20
C VAL A 36 -8.64 17.00 33.38
N ILE A 37 -8.62 16.11 32.40
CA ILE A 37 -7.53 15.91 31.47
C ILE A 37 -8.05 16.28 30.09
N LEU A 38 -7.51 17.34 29.50
CA LEU A 38 -7.64 17.56 28.07
C LEU A 38 -6.47 16.85 27.40
N HIS A 39 -6.78 16.01 26.40
CA HIS A 39 -5.74 15.28 25.70
C HIS A 39 -5.93 15.27 24.18
N THR A 40 -4.79 15.15 23.51
CA THR A 40 -4.62 15.02 22.07
C THR A 40 -3.57 13.95 21.80
N ASN A 41 -3.51 13.44 20.59
CA ASN A 41 -2.55 12.46 20.11
C ASN A 41 -2.59 12.50 18.57
N ASP A 42 -1.50 12.09 17.93
CA ASP A 42 -1.42 11.89 16.47
C ASP A 42 -1.89 13.13 15.69
N VAL A 43 -1.54 14.34 16.15
CA VAL A 43 -2.00 15.60 15.52
C VAL A 43 -1.40 15.76 14.13
N HIS A 44 -0.24 15.16 13.88
CA HIS A 44 0.37 15.06 12.57
C HIS A 44 0.42 16.40 11.82
N GLY A 45 0.94 17.43 12.49
CA GLY A 45 1.24 18.71 11.85
C GLY A 45 0.00 19.53 11.43
N SER A 46 -1.23 19.09 11.76
CA SER A 46 -2.49 19.81 11.51
C SER A 46 -2.65 21.04 12.42
N ALA A 47 -1.72 21.99 12.26
CA ALA A 47 -1.63 23.18 13.08
C ALA A 47 -2.74 24.20 12.78
N GLU A 48 -3.14 24.30 11.51
CA GLU A 48 -4.22 25.16 11.03
C GLU A 48 -5.59 24.49 11.16
N ALA A 49 -6.63 25.31 11.29
CA ALA A 49 -8.00 24.83 11.19
C ALA A 49 -8.41 24.75 9.71
N ASP A 50 -9.07 23.67 9.31
CA ASP A 50 -9.59 23.49 7.96
C ASP A 50 -10.98 22.84 7.98
N ASP A 51 -11.39 22.19 6.88
CA ASP A 51 -12.70 21.51 6.77
C ASP A 51 -12.83 20.28 7.68
N THR A 52 -11.74 19.70 8.18
CA THR A 52 -11.71 18.50 9.02
C THR A 52 -11.07 18.73 10.39
N HIS A 53 -10.00 19.51 10.47
CA HIS A 53 -9.15 19.66 11.65
C HIS A 53 -9.51 20.89 12.50
N ILE A 54 -9.30 20.80 13.81
CA ILE A 54 -9.60 21.89 14.77
C ILE A 54 -8.55 23.01 14.70
N GLY A 55 -7.27 22.65 14.51
CA GLY A 55 -6.13 23.57 14.59
C GLY A 55 -5.81 24.06 16.01
N TYR A 56 -4.54 24.34 16.27
CA TYR A 56 -4.06 24.70 17.62
C TYR A 56 -4.63 26.04 18.12
N ALA A 57 -4.98 26.96 17.22
CA ALA A 57 -5.56 28.24 17.59
C ALA A 57 -6.94 28.09 18.25
N ASN A 58 -7.81 27.22 17.73
CA ASN A 58 -9.09 26.91 18.38
C ASN A 58 -8.87 26.12 19.68
N TYR A 59 -7.95 25.15 19.66
CA TYR A 59 -7.66 24.32 20.84
C TYR A 59 -7.25 25.15 22.05
N LYS A 60 -6.45 26.20 21.87
CA LYS A 60 -6.05 27.11 22.95
C LYS A 60 -7.24 27.75 23.68
N ASN A 61 -8.29 28.14 22.97
CA ASN A 61 -9.47 28.74 23.59
C ASN A 61 -10.37 27.70 24.27
N VAL A 62 -10.43 26.47 23.75
CA VAL A 62 -11.05 25.34 24.47
C VAL A 62 -10.34 25.10 25.80
N ILE A 63 -9.00 25.03 25.80
CA ILE A 63 -8.19 24.88 27.02
C ILE A 63 -8.49 26.00 28.01
N LYS A 64 -8.52 27.25 27.54
CA LYS A 64 -8.79 28.42 28.37
C LYS A 64 -10.16 28.34 29.05
N ASP A 65 -11.20 27.94 28.32
CA ASP A 65 -12.55 27.79 28.86
C ASP A 65 -12.63 26.66 29.91
N VAL A 66 -12.00 25.51 29.63
CA VAL A 66 -11.99 24.37 30.56
C VAL A 66 -11.19 24.71 31.83
N LYS A 67 -10.02 25.33 31.71
CA LYS A 67 -9.22 25.79 32.87
C LYS A 67 -9.96 26.87 33.69
N ALA A 68 -10.86 27.65 33.09
CA ALA A 68 -11.65 28.64 33.82
C ALA A 68 -12.83 28.04 34.61
N LYS A 69 -13.25 26.82 34.29
CA LYS A 69 -14.43 26.15 34.89
C LYS A 69 -14.07 25.03 35.87
N ASN A 70 -12.79 24.66 35.98
CA ASN A 70 -12.35 23.50 36.75
C ASN A 70 -11.06 23.82 37.52
N ASP A 71 -10.99 23.40 38.78
CA ASP A 71 -9.86 23.72 39.66
C ASP A 71 -8.61 22.86 39.39
N HIS A 72 -8.77 21.62 38.93
CA HIS A 72 -7.65 20.73 38.59
C HIS A 72 -7.73 20.33 37.12
N VAL A 73 -6.85 20.88 36.30
CA VAL A 73 -6.81 20.59 34.86
C VAL A 73 -5.39 20.32 34.41
N LEU A 74 -5.19 19.20 33.71
CA LEU A 74 -4.00 18.92 32.93
C LEU A 74 -4.33 18.97 31.43
N VAL A 75 -3.38 19.44 30.64
CA VAL A 75 -3.40 19.42 29.18
C VAL A 75 -2.21 18.57 28.76
N ILE A 76 -2.42 17.44 28.11
CA ILE A 76 -1.36 16.50 27.77
C ILE A 76 -1.52 16.00 26.34
N ASP A 77 -0.42 15.63 25.70
CA ASP A 77 -0.42 15.14 24.31
C ASP A 77 0.34 13.81 24.23
N ALA A 78 -0.27 12.82 23.60
CA ALA A 78 0.25 11.46 23.58
C ALA A 78 1.21 11.18 22.42
N GLY A 79 1.73 12.19 21.72
CA GLY A 79 2.79 12.02 20.71
C GLY A 79 2.30 12.09 19.27
N ASP A 80 3.24 11.97 18.33
CA ASP A 80 3.04 12.09 16.90
C ASP A 80 2.43 13.44 16.50
N ALA A 81 3.03 14.52 17.00
CA ALA A 81 2.62 15.87 16.64
C ALA A 81 3.35 16.38 15.38
N SER A 82 4.54 15.84 15.11
CA SER A 82 5.59 16.52 14.34
C SER A 82 5.80 16.05 12.90
N GLN A 83 4.98 15.14 12.37
CA GLN A 83 4.98 14.72 10.95
C GLN A 83 3.62 15.02 10.29
N GLY A 84 3.45 14.91 8.96
CA GLY A 84 2.13 14.75 8.34
C GLY A 84 1.64 15.89 7.44
N THR A 85 2.12 17.11 7.66
CA THR A 85 1.84 18.26 6.78
C THR A 85 3.14 18.93 6.32
N ASN A 86 3.05 19.77 5.28
CA ASN A 86 4.18 20.63 4.88
C ASN A 86 4.57 21.60 5.99
N PHE A 87 3.60 22.05 6.79
CA PHE A 87 3.85 22.91 7.94
C PHE A 87 4.82 22.25 8.93
N ALA A 88 4.68 20.94 9.15
CA ALA A 88 5.62 20.18 9.97
C ALA A 88 6.91 19.84 9.20
N SER A 89 6.80 19.38 7.96
CA SER A 89 7.91 18.78 7.21
C SER A 89 8.98 19.77 6.76
N LEU A 90 8.63 21.02 6.44
CA LEU A 90 9.59 22.00 5.92
C LEU A 90 10.61 22.50 6.94
N ASN A 91 10.39 22.21 8.22
CA ASN A 91 11.29 22.60 9.30
C ASN A 91 11.41 21.49 10.36
N ASP A 92 11.44 20.23 9.93
CA ASP A 92 11.65 19.03 10.75
C ASP A 92 10.84 18.99 12.06
N GLY A 93 9.57 19.42 12.01
CA GLY A 93 8.67 19.49 13.15
C GLY A 93 8.89 20.66 14.12
N ALA A 94 9.95 21.46 13.98
CA ALA A 94 10.28 22.56 14.90
C ALA A 94 9.22 23.67 14.91
N ASP A 95 8.53 23.89 13.79
CA ASP A 95 7.42 24.84 13.69
C ASP A 95 6.21 24.36 14.51
N VAL A 96 5.97 23.05 14.57
CA VAL A 96 4.95 22.45 15.46
C VAL A 96 5.33 22.67 16.92
N ILE A 97 6.58 22.40 17.31
CA ILE A 97 7.07 22.65 18.68
C ILE A 97 6.92 24.13 19.06
N THR A 98 7.18 25.05 18.13
CA THR A 98 6.98 26.48 18.34
C THR A 98 5.53 26.81 18.71
N VAL A 99 4.55 26.19 18.04
CA VAL A 99 3.13 26.37 18.33
C VAL A 99 2.71 25.66 19.62
N LEU A 100 3.16 24.42 19.85
CA LEU A 100 2.89 23.67 21.09
C LEU A 100 3.41 24.41 22.33
N ASN A 101 4.56 25.08 22.22
CA ASN A 101 5.13 25.94 23.27
C ASN A 101 4.25 27.16 23.64
N MET A 102 3.21 27.47 22.87
CA MET A 102 2.21 28.50 23.17
C MET A 102 0.98 27.92 23.91
N LEU A 103 0.81 26.60 23.90
CA LEU A 103 -0.18 25.90 24.71
C LEU A 103 0.35 25.69 26.13
N PRO A 104 -0.50 25.67 27.16
CA PRO A 104 -0.09 25.37 28.52
C PRO A 104 -0.04 23.85 28.71
N LEU A 105 0.77 23.17 27.90
CA LEU A 105 0.94 21.71 27.88
C LEU A 105 1.73 21.27 29.12
N ASP A 106 1.20 20.30 29.84
CA ASP A 106 1.74 19.81 31.11
C ASP A 106 2.62 18.56 30.92
N ALA A 107 2.40 17.81 29.83
CA ALA A 107 3.15 16.60 29.49
C ALA A 107 3.01 16.23 28.00
N PHE A 108 4.05 15.61 27.45
CA PHE A 108 4.09 15.04 26.11
C PHE A 108 4.69 13.61 26.18
N ALA A 109 4.21 12.67 25.37
CA ALA A 109 4.91 11.40 25.12
C ALA A 109 5.51 11.44 23.71
N PRO A 110 6.78 11.04 23.51
CA PRO A 110 7.31 10.89 22.15
C PRO A 110 6.63 9.69 21.48
N GLY A 111 6.01 9.93 20.33
CA GLY A 111 5.59 8.89 19.41
C GLY A 111 6.70 8.50 18.44
N ASN A 112 6.41 7.60 17.51
CA ASN A 112 7.42 7.19 16.52
C ASN A 112 7.75 8.33 15.54
N HIS A 113 6.77 9.16 15.19
CA HIS A 113 6.95 10.22 14.19
C HIS A 113 7.75 11.43 14.69
N GLU A 114 8.04 11.52 15.99
CA GLU A 114 9.05 12.46 16.50
C GLU A 114 10.46 12.15 15.97
N PHE A 115 10.70 10.96 15.42
CA PHE A 115 11.99 10.51 14.88
C PHE A 115 12.05 10.42 13.35
N ASP A 116 11.05 10.95 12.62
CA ASP A 116 10.96 10.78 11.16
C ASP A 116 12.05 11.51 10.37
N TYR A 117 12.43 12.71 10.80
CA TYR A 117 13.40 13.53 10.07
C TYR A 117 14.84 13.12 10.40
N SER A 118 15.21 13.20 11.68
CA SER A 118 16.50 12.73 12.18
C SER A 118 16.48 12.58 13.71
N GLN A 119 17.43 11.81 14.25
CA GLN A 119 17.67 11.77 15.69
C GLN A 119 18.03 13.16 16.25
N GLU A 120 18.80 13.94 15.49
CA GLU A 120 19.23 15.28 15.87
C GLU A 120 18.04 16.25 15.97
N SER A 121 17.17 16.25 14.97
CA SER A 121 15.95 17.07 14.95
C SER A 121 15.00 16.66 16.10
N ALA A 122 14.85 15.35 16.37
CA ALA A 122 14.07 14.86 17.51
C ALA A 122 14.60 15.41 18.85
N MET A 123 15.92 15.34 19.06
CA MET A 123 16.56 15.83 20.29
C MET A 123 16.54 17.36 20.39
N ALA A 124 16.67 18.07 19.26
CA ALA A 124 16.54 19.52 19.21
C ALA A 124 15.11 19.97 19.55
N ASN A 125 14.10 19.27 19.03
CA ASN A 125 12.69 19.50 19.33
C ASN A 125 12.35 19.21 20.80
N TYR A 126 12.89 18.12 21.35
CA TYR A 126 12.81 17.83 22.79
C TYR A 126 13.44 18.97 23.62
N ALA A 127 14.66 19.39 23.29
CA ALA A 127 15.36 20.47 24.01
C ALA A 127 14.66 21.84 23.89
N ALA A 128 13.99 22.10 22.77
CA ALA A 128 13.24 23.33 22.52
C ALA A 128 11.85 23.35 23.18
N SER A 129 11.36 22.20 23.65
CA SER A 129 10.04 22.06 24.27
C SER A 129 10.02 22.71 25.66
N LYS A 130 8.96 23.50 25.94
CA LYS A 130 8.69 24.12 27.25
C LYS A 130 7.89 23.23 28.19
N PHE A 131 7.66 21.99 27.75
CA PHE A 131 6.93 20.94 28.43
C PHE A 131 7.79 19.67 28.43
N PRO A 132 7.68 18.83 29.47
CA PRO A 132 8.48 17.61 29.58
C PRO A 132 7.97 16.53 28.62
N TRP A 133 8.91 15.77 28.04
CA TRP A 133 8.61 14.54 27.32
C TRP A 133 8.84 13.36 28.25
N TYR A 134 7.86 12.46 28.36
CA TYR A 134 7.92 11.28 29.22
C TYR A 134 8.01 9.99 28.43
N ALA A 135 9.08 9.22 28.65
CA ALA A 135 9.21 7.86 28.17
C ALA A 135 10.17 7.06 29.05
N SER A 136 9.61 6.33 30.02
CA SER A 136 10.37 5.52 30.99
C SER A 136 10.99 4.26 30.38
N ASN A 137 10.76 3.99 29.09
CA ASN A 137 11.19 2.79 28.38
C ASN A 137 12.16 3.05 27.23
N VAL A 138 12.72 4.26 27.13
CA VAL A 138 13.71 4.63 26.12
C VAL A 138 15.02 5.01 26.79
N THR A 139 16.09 4.29 26.45
CA THR A 139 17.42 4.46 27.04
C THR A 139 18.50 4.58 25.97
N TYR A 140 19.61 5.24 26.28
CA TYR A 140 20.81 5.15 25.45
C TYR A 140 21.45 3.77 25.60
N ALA A 141 21.83 3.15 24.48
CA ALA A 141 22.29 1.77 24.47
C ALA A 141 23.65 1.56 25.14
N ASP A 142 24.48 2.59 25.22
CA ASP A 142 25.82 2.57 25.80
C ASP A 142 25.83 2.79 27.32
N SER A 143 25.00 3.73 27.81
CA SER A 143 24.95 4.12 29.22
C SER A 143 23.80 3.46 30.00
N GLY A 144 22.71 3.11 29.32
CA GLY A 144 21.45 2.70 29.96
C GLY A 144 20.70 3.85 30.63
N GLU A 145 21.15 5.10 30.47
CA GLU A 145 20.45 6.27 30.96
C GLU A 145 19.19 6.54 30.12
N LEU A 146 18.16 7.10 30.75
CA LEU A 146 16.94 7.46 30.06
C LEU A 146 17.21 8.59 29.06
N VAL A 147 16.61 8.47 27.87
CA VAL A 147 16.66 9.52 26.83
C VAL A 147 15.75 10.69 27.21
N PHE A 148 14.56 10.36 27.75
CA PHE A 148 13.53 11.32 28.13
C PHE A 148 13.25 11.25 29.63
N GLU A 149 12.43 12.16 30.16
CA GLU A 149 12.09 12.13 31.57
C GLU A 149 11.29 10.86 31.92
N ALA A 150 11.56 10.32 33.11
CA ALA A 150 10.72 9.33 33.77
C ALA A 150 9.44 9.96 34.33
N GLY A 151 8.63 9.19 35.05
CA GLY A 151 7.45 9.74 35.73
C GLY A 151 7.75 10.71 36.87
N LYS A 152 6.85 11.68 37.06
CA LYS A 152 6.86 12.63 38.20
C LYS A 152 5.47 12.90 38.79
N VAL A 153 5.44 13.41 40.01
CA VAL A 153 4.21 13.90 40.66
C VAL A 153 4.07 15.41 40.42
N LEU A 154 2.96 15.79 39.80
CA LEU A 154 2.52 17.17 39.61
C LEU A 154 1.62 17.60 40.76
N ASP A 155 1.81 18.82 41.26
CA ASP A 155 0.89 19.47 42.19
C ASP A 155 -0.08 20.35 41.39
N VAL A 156 -1.30 19.86 41.20
CA VAL A 156 -2.36 20.56 40.47
C VAL A 156 -3.30 21.18 41.50
N ASN A 157 -3.00 22.41 41.92
CA ASN A 157 -3.78 23.15 42.93
C ASN A 157 -4.07 22.34 44.22
N GLY A 158 -3.07 21.62 44.73
CA GLY A 158 -3.15 20.79 45.94
C GLY A 158 -3.51 19.33 45.68
N LEU A 159 -3.91 18.97 44.45
CA LEU A 159 -4.09 17.58 44.03
C LEU A 159 -2.78 17.02 43.48
N LYS A 160 -2.21 16.02 44.15
CA LYS A 160 -1.00 15.32 43.68
C LYS A 160 -1.35 14.29 42.60
N VAL A 161 -0.92 14.54 41.37
CA VAL A 161 -1.15 13.66 40.21
C VAL A 161 0.17 13.09 39.73
N GLY A 162 0.31 11.77 39.77
CA GLY A 162 1.46 11.08 39.17
C GLY A 162 1.26 10.92 37.67
N ILE A 163 2.28 11.20 36.88
CA ILE A 163 2.29 10.96 35.43
C ILE A 163 3.61 10.31 35.03
N PHE A 164 3.56 9.32 34.15
CA PHE A 164 4.72 8.72 33.49
C PHE A 164 4.35 8.34 32.06
N GLY A 165 5.33 8.05 31.20
CA GLY A 165 5.06 7.73 29.81
C GLY A 165 5.80 6.52 29.27
N LEU A 166 5.33 6.00 28.14
CA LEU A 166 5.91 4.87 27.41
C LEU A 166 5.82 5.16 25.90
N ALA A 167 6.93 4.99 25.19
CA ALA A 167 7.02 5.16 23.74
C ALA A 167 7.07 3.80 23.03
N THR A 168 6.47 3.69 21.84
CA THR A 168 6.41 2.43 21.10
C THR A 168 7.81 1.94 20.68
N PRO A 169 8.16 0.66 20.91
CA PRO A 169 9.38 0.07 20.35
C PRO A 169 9.36 0.01 18.82
N GLU A 170 8.18 0.16 18.22
CA GLU A 170 7.99 0.21 16.78
C GLU A 170 8.65 1.40 16.15
N THR A 171 9.01 2.44 16.92
CA THR A 171 9.81 3.58 16.44
C THR A 171 11.07 3.14 15.69
N LYS A 172 11.66 1.98 16.04
CA LYS A 172 12.83 1.43 15.35
C LYS A 172 12.57 1.03 13.89
N PHE A 173 11.32 0.89 13.47
CA PHE A 173 10.93 0.50 12.12
C PHE A 173 9.71 1.26 11.57
N LYS A 174 8.98 2.03 12.38
CA LYS A 174 7.94 2.99 11.95
C LYS A 174 8.46 4.43 11.84
N ALA A 175 9.74 4.63 12.15
CA ALA A 175 10.54 5.72 11.63
C ALA A 175 11.76 5.12 10.93
N ASP A 176 12.60 5.95 10.31
CA ASP A 176 13.85 5.48 9.72
C ASP A 176 14.75 4.85 10.81
N PRO A 177 15.17 3.57 10.69
CA PRO A 177 16.01 2.92 11.68
C PRO A 177 17.35 3.66 11.93
N ARG A 178 17.82 4.47 10.97
CA ARG A 178 19.00 5.32 11.13
C ARG A 178 18.79 6.41 12.18
N ASN A 179 17.57 6.88 12.36
CA ASN A 179 17.20 7.94 13.29
C ASN A 179 17.06 7.45 14.75
N THR A 180 17.09 6.14 14.96
CA THR A 180 17.02 5.53 16.30
C THR A 180 18.31 4.80 16.69
N GLN A 181 19.39 4.98 15.92
CA GLN A 181 20.68 4.36 16.23
C GLN A 181 21.17 4.76 17.62
N GLY A 182 21.68 3.78 18.36
CA GLY A 182 22.13 3.97 19.73
C GLY A 182 21.00 4.10 20.77
N LEU A 183 19.73 4.00 20.38
CA LEU A 183 18.60 4.01 21.31
C LEU A 183 18.03 2.61 21.53
N ASN A 184 17.72 2.32 22.79
CA ASN A 184 17.05 1.11 23.23
C ASN A 184 15.64 1.44 23.69
N PHE A 185 14.65 0.93 22.95
CA PHE A 185 13.25 0.89 23.34
C PHE A 185 12.96 -0.48 23.93
N ALA A 186 12.27 -0.53 25.08
CA ALA A 186 11.81 -1.80 25.63
C ALA A 186 10.77 -2.43 24.68
N ASP A 187 11.13 -3.58 24.10
CA ASP A 187 10.43 -4.20 22.97
C ASP A 187 9.56 -5.40 23.36
N THR A 188 9.46 -5.72 24.65
CA THR A 188 8.59 -6.79 25.13
C THR A 188 7.52 -6.27 26.07
N VAL A 189 6.35 -6.92 26.05
CA VAL A 189 5.27 -6.69 27.01
C VAL A 189 5.80 -6.83 28.45
N ALA A 190 6.59 -7.87 28.73
CA ALA A 190 7.11 -8.12 30.07
C ALA A 190 8.01 -6.98 30.58
N ALA A 191 8.87 -6.42 29.73
CA ALA A 191 9.74 -5.30 30.09
C ALA A 191 8.92 -4.03 30.38
N ASN A 192 7.98 -3.67 29.49
CA ASN A 192 7.13 -2.49 29.66
C ASN A 192 6.23 -2.60 30.90
N VAL A 193 5.67 -3.79 31.17
CA VAL A 193 4.92 -4.07 32.41
C VAL A 193 5.79 -3.89 33.65
N ALA A 194 7.05 -4.34 33.62
CA ALA A 194 7.97 -4.17 34.75
C ALA A 194 8.30 -2.69 35.01
N ILE A 195 8.57 -1.93 33.94
CA ILE A 195 8.81 -0.48 34.00
C ILE A 195 7.59 0.25 34.58
N ALA A 196 6.40 -0.02 34.03
CA ALA A 196 5.16 0.60 34.50
C ALA A 196 4.87 0.29 35.97
N LYS A 197 5.11 -0.94 36.44
CA LYS A 197 4.98 -1.30 37.87
C LYS A 197 5.94 -0.52 38.76
N ALA A 198 7.18 -0.30 38.30
CA ALA A 198 8.17 0.47 39.03
C ALA A 198 7.75 1.94 39.15
N GLU A 199 7.30 2.56 38.06
CA GLU A 199 6.79 3.94 38.04
C GLU A 199 5.57 4.11 38.95
N VAL A 200 4.57 3.22 38.86
CA VAL A 200 3.40 3.27 39.74
C VAL A 200 3.81 3.18 41.22
N THR A 201 4.76 2.31 41.54
CA THR A 201 5.27 2.15 42.92
C THR A 201 5.93 3.44 43.41
N LYS A 202 6.79 4.04 42.59
CA LYS A 202 7.47 5.30 42.88
C LYS A 202 6.48 6.45 43.06
N LEU A 203 5.57 6.65 42.11
CA LEU A 203 4.58 7.74 42.14
C LEU A 203 3.64 7.64 43.34
N LYS A 204 3.23 6.42 43.73
CA LYS A 204 2.46 6.19 44.96
C LYS A 204 3.26 6.56 46.22
N ALA A 205 4.54 6.19 46.28
CA ALA A 205 5.41 6.55 47.39
C ALA A 205 5.59 8.08 47.51
N ASP A 206 5.62 8.78 46.38
CA ASP A 206 5.69 10.26 46.32
C ASP A 206 4.34 10.95 46.61
N GLY A 207 3.30 10.15 46.85
CA GLY A 207 2.00 10.58 47.35
C GLY A 207 0.96 10.91 46.27
N ALA A 208 1.15 10.43 45.04
CA ALA A 208 0.15 10.55 43.98
C ALA A 208 -1.22 10.00 44.43
N LYS A 209 -2.28 10.74 44.09
CA LYS A 209 -3.68 10.37 44.34
C LYS A 209 -4.39 9.86 43.10
N ILE A 210 -3.90 10.27 41.95
CA ILE A 210 -4.31 9.81 40.62
C ILE A 210 -3.01 9.53 39.86
N ILE A 211 -2.94 8.41 39.13
CA ILE A 211 -1.78 8.05 38.29
C ILE A 211 -2.23 7.91 36.85
N ILE A 212 -1.56 8.66 35.97
CA ILE A 212 -1.74 8.69 34.53
C ILE A 212 -0.55 8.00 33.87
N LEU A 213 -0.84 7.08 32.94
CA LEU A 213 0.12 6.66 31.92
C LEU A 213 -0.18 7.45 30.63
N LEU A 214 0.80 8.23 30.17
CA LEU A 214 0.76 8.91 28.87
C LEU A 214 1.53 8.05 27.87
N SER A 215 0.81 7.34 27.01
CA SER A 215 1.32 6.24 26.20
C SER A 215 1.28 6.58 24.72
N HIS A 216 2.30 6.12 24.00
CA HIS A 216 2.27 6.03 22.55
C HIS A 216 2.59 4.59 22.15
N LEU A 217 1.80 3.64 22.64
CA LEU A 217 1.98 2.20 22.38
C LEU A 217 0.92 1.65 21.42
N GLY A 218 -0.25 2.29 21.39
CA GLY A 218 -1.39 1.82 20.61
C GLY A 218 -2.17 0.70 21.28
N THR A 219 -3.29 0.37 20.64
CA THR A 219 -4.23 -0.68 21.03
C THR A 219 -4.58 -1.64 19.88
N ASP A 220 -4.15 -1.33 18.66
CA ASP A 220 -4.44 -2.11 17.45
C ASP A 220 -3.82 -3.52 17.50
N SER A 221 -4.33 -4.41 16.64
CA SER A 221 -3.85 -5.81 16.60
C SER A 221 -2.42 -5.96 16.11
N GLU A 222 -1.94 -4.99 15.32
CA GLU A 222 -0.64 -5.02 14.64
C GLU A 222 0.51 -4.70 15.60
N SER A 223 0.21 -3.96 16.66
CA SER A 223 1.22 -3.59 17.64
C SER A 223 1.70 -4.79 18.47
N GLU A 224 3.00 -4.89 18.75
CA GLU A 224 3.54 -6.00 19.57
C GLU A 224 3.39 -5.73 21.08
N VAL A 225 3.50 -4.47 21.48
CA VAL A 225 3.35 -4.02 22.87
C VAL A 225 2.25 -2.97 22.91
N LYS A 226 1.18 -3.21 23.68
CA LYS A 226 -0.01 -2.34 23.67
C LYS A 226 -0.29 -1.73 25.02
N SER A 227 -0.98 -0.60 25.00
CA SER A 227 -1.59 0.01 26.19
C SER A 227 -2.55 -0.95 26.92
N THR A 228 -3.23 -1.84 26.18
CA THR A 228 -4.11 -2.87 26.75
C THR A 228 -3.35 -3.95 27.53
N ASP A 229 -2.13 -4.29 27.14
CA ASP A 229 -1.27 -5.24 27.88
C ASP A 229 -0.87 -4.65 29.23
N ILE A 230 -0.53 -3.37 29.25
CA ILE A 230 -0.19 -2.64 30.48
C ILE A 230 -1.41 -2.55 31.40
N ALA A 231 -2.57 -2.14 30.86
CA ALA A 231 -3.83 -2.06 31.61
C ALA A 231 -4.27 -3.43 32.20
N ALA A 232 -3.96 -4.53 31.52
CA ALA A 232 -4.27 -5.87 31.99
C ALA A 232 -3.36 -6.31 33.16
N ALA A 233 -2.08 -5.90 33.15
CA ALA A 233 -1.05 -6.44 34.02
C ALA A 233 -0.60 -5.53 35.17
N VAL A 234 -0.94 -4.23 35.14
CA VAL A 234 -0.43 -3.22 36.08
C VAL A 234 -1.55 -2.58 36.89
N ASP A 235 -1.56 -2.86 38.20
CA ASP A 235 -2.54 -2.29 39.13
C ASP A 235 -2.13 -0.90 39.62
N GLY A 236 -3.07 0.04 39.63
CA GLY A 236 -2.89 1.38 40.21
C GLY A 236 -2.60 2.49 39.21
N ILE A 237 -2.80 2.24 37.93
CA ILE A 237 -2.96 3.27 36.91
C ILE A 237 -4.46 3.58 36.85
N ASP A 238 -4.86 4.84 37.03
CA ASP A 238 -6.28 5.21 36.98
C ASP A 238 -6.75 5.41 35.54
N ILE A 239 -5.91 6.03 34.71
CA ILE A 239 -6.17 6.28 33.29
C ILE A 239 -4.90 6.16 32.45
N ILE A 240 -5.06 5.60 31.25
CA ILE A 240 -4.09 5.59 30.17
C ILE A 240 -4.61 6.52 29.08
N ILE A 241 -3.83 7.52 28.72
CA ILE A 241 -4.08 8.36 27.54
C ILE A 241 -3.12 7.86 26.45
N ASP A 242 -3.65 7.38 25.34
CA ASP A 242 -2.91 6.65 24.30
C ASP A 242 -3.00 7.31 22.91
N GLY A 243 -1.97 7.09 22.09
CA GLY A 243 -1.88 7.45 20.66
C GLY A 243 -1.63 6.25 19.74
N HIS A 244 -0.88 6.43 18.64
CA HIS A 244 -0.35 5.40 17.72
C HIS A 244 -1.38 4.73 16.80
N SER A 245 -2.52 4.30 17.34
CA SER A 245 -3.53 3.55 16.58
C SER A 245 -4.56 4.41 15.84
N HIS A 246 -4.43 5.76 15.93
CA HIS A 246 -5.27 6.78 15.27
C HIS A 246 -6.79 6.66 15.49
N SER A 247 -7.24 5.81 16.41
CA SER A 247 -8.65 5.49 16.60
C SER A 247 -9.20 6.15 17.87
N PRO A 248 -10.30 6.93 17.80
CA PRO A 248 -10.94 7.42 19.00
C PRO A 248 -11.51 6.23 19.76
N HIS A 249 -11.05 6.02 20.98
CA HIS A 249 -11.59 4.99 21.85
C HIS A 249 -11.59 5.46 23.30
N SER A 250 -12.51 4.92 24.07
CA SER A 250 -12.77 5.34 25.44
C SER A 250 -13.48 4.20 26.17
N GLU A 251 -12.70 3.34 26.83
CA GLU A 251 -13.21 2.12 27.45
C GLU A 251 -12.45 1.74 28.72
N SER A 252 -13.09 0.91 29.54
CA SER A 252 -12.37 0.25 30.63
C SER A 252 -11.37 -0.75 30.04
N GLY A 253 -10.13 -0.71 30.51
CA GLY A 253 -9.11 -1.67 30.13
C GLY A 253 -9.49 -3.12 30.50
N PRO A 254 -8.79 -4.13 29.97
CA PRO A 254 -9.23 -5.53 30.04
C PRO A 254 -9.46 -6.07 31.46
N SER A 255 -8.73 -5.56 32.45
CA SER A 255 -8.87 -5.93 33.86
C SER A 255 -10.01 -5.20 34.60
N GLY A 256 -10.58 -4.16 33.97
CA GLY A 256 -11.52 -3.22 34.58
C GLY A 256 -10.90 -2.25 35.59
N LYS A 257 -9.57 -2.28 35.76
CA LYS A 257 -8.85 -1.53 36.81
C LYS A 257 -8.31 -0.17 36.36
N SER A 258 -8.18 0.03 35.05
CA SER A 258 -7.72 1.28 34.42
C SER A 258 -8.66 1.64 33.29
N PHE A 259 -8.76 2.93 32.97
CA PHE A 259 -9.49 3.42 31.80
C PHE A 259 -8.49 3.74 30.67
N ILE A 260 -8.87 3.52 29.41
CA ILE A 260 -8.04 3.86 28.25
C ILE A 260 -8.81 4.87 27.39
N ALA A 261 -8.17 5.97 27.01
CA ALA A 261 -8.75 6.99 26.14
C ALA A 261 -7.76 7.50 25.08
N SER A 262 -8.27 7.78 23.88
CA SER A 262 -7.56 8.41 22.77
C SER A 262 -8.49 9.39 22.03
N GLY A 263 -7.90 10.46 21.50
CA GLY A 263 -8.57 11.55 20.79
C GLY A 263 -8.66 11.38 19.27
N ALA A 264 -8.36 10.20 18.71
CA ALA A 264 -8.15 9.98 17.25
C ALA A 264 -6.90 10.70 16.71
N ASP A 265 -6.85 10.97 15.41
CA ASP A 265 -5.75 11.64 14.71
C ASP A 265 -6.09 13.08 14.29
N GLY A 266 -5.09 13.81 13.77
CA GLY A 266 -5.21 15.08 13.07
C GLY A 266 -5.75 16.25 13.90
N LEU A 267 -5.89 16.09 15.23
CA LEU A 267 -6.68 17.02 16.05
C LEU A 267 -8.11 17.17 15.50
N LEU A 268 -8.70 16.08 15.00
CA LEU A 268 -10.11 16.03 14.61
C LEU A 268 -11.04 16.21 15.82
N ASN A 269 -10.55 15.78 16.98
CA ASN A 269 -11.25 15.81 18.26
C ASN A 269 -10.30 16.22 19.38
N ILE A 270 -10.87 16.72 20.48
CA ILE A 270 -10.14 16.91 21.74
C ILE A 270 -10.74 15.96 22.77
N GLY A 271 -9.91 15.08 23.31
CA GLY A 271 -10.30 14.20 24.41
C GLY A 271 -10.44 14.97 25.72
N LYS A 272 -11.48 14.64 26.49
CA LYS A 272 -11.73 15.21 27.82
C LYS A 272 -12.10 14.11 28.79
N ALA A 273 -11.18 13.75 29.67
CA ALA A 273 -11.42 12.79 30.74
C ALA A 273 -11.54 13.49 32.11
N THR A 274 -12.50 13.08 32.93
CA THR A 274 -12.60 13.46 34.33
C THR A 274 -12.32 12.24 35.21
N VAL A 275 -11.32 12.32 36.07
CA VAL A 275 -10.88 11.25 36.96
C VAL A 275 -11.06 11.69 38.41
N SER A 276 -11.83 10.96 39.20
CA SER A 276 -11.97 11.22 40.63
C SER A 276 -10.89 10.53 41.45
N THR A 277 -10.57 11.05 42.64
CA THR A 277 -9.67 10.36 43.60
C THR A 277 -10.22 9.01 44.11
N SER A 278 -11.43 8.62 43.73
CA SER A 278 -11.99 7.29 43.99
C SER A 278 -11.79 6.32 42.83
N GLY A 279 -11.07 6.71 41.77
CA GLY A 279 -10.82 5.91 40.57
C GLY A 279 -11.98 5.88 39.58
N LYS A 280 -12.97 6.78 39.68
CA LYS A 280 -14.05 6.85 38.67
C LYS A 280 -13.60 7.71 37.51
N VAL A 281 -13.75 7.20 36.30
CA VAL A 281 -13.42 7.91 35.06
C VAL A 281 -14.69 8.17 34.25
N LYS A 282 -14.83 9.40 33.76
CA LYS A 282 -15.78 9.78 32.70
C LYS A 282 -14.97 10.34 31.55
N SER A 283 -15.20 9.87 30.33
CA SER A 283 -14.52 10.38 29.14
C SER A 283 -15.55 10.91 28.13
N GLU A 284 -15.19 12.03 27.51
CA GLU A 284 -15.99 12.78 26.55
C GLU A 284 -15.09 13.24 25.41
N ILE A 285 -15.66 13.44 24.22
CA ILE A 285 -14.98 14.01 23.07
C ILE A 285 -15.58 15.38 22.78
N ILE A 286 -14.72 16.40 22.69
CA ILE A 286 -15.10 17.70 22.13
C ILE A 286 -14.81 17.64 20.64
N THR A 287 -15.87 17.67 19.84
CA THR A 287 -15.76 17.57 18.38
C THR A 287 -15.28 18.87 17.77
N LYS A 288 -14.87 18.82 16.50
CA LYS A 288 -14.54 20.02 15.72
C LYS A 288 -15.62 21.10 15.77
N ASP A 289 -16.88 20.73 15.51
CA ASP A 289 -18.03 21.65 15.52
C ASP A 289 -18.26 22.32 16.88
N GLU A 290 -17.84 21.69 17.97
CA GLU A 290 -17.85 22.28 19.30
C GLU A 290 -16.65 23.18 19.54
N ALA A 291 -15.45 22.73 19.17
CA ALA A 291 -14.20 23.46 19.39
C ALA A 291 -14.15 24.80 18.62
N VAL A 292 -14.60 24.83 17.35
CA VAL A 292 -14.57 26.06 16.54
C VAL A 292 -15.49 27.16 17.08
N LYS A 293 -16.49 26.83 17.91
CA LYS A 293 -17.38 27.83 18.55
C LYS A 293 -16.66 28.71 19.56
N TYR A 294 -15.51 28.26 20.08
CA TYR A 294 -14.67 29.04 20.98
C TYR A 294 -13.83 30.10 20.24
N GLY A 295 -13.72 29.98 18.91
CA GLY A 295 -12.93 30.84 18.04
C GLY A 295 -11.42 30.65 18.21
N GLU A 296 -10.65 31.26 17.31
CA GLU A 296 -9.20 31.15 17.28
C GLU A 296 -8.50 32.08 18.29
N ASP A 297 -7.45 31.58 18.95
CA ASP A 297 -6.53 32.42 19.68
C ASP A 297 -5.69 33.27 18.69
N PRO A 298 -5.75 34.61 18.78
CA PRO A 298 -5.13 35.48 17.77
C PRO A 298 -3.60 35.44 17.82
N ALA A 299 -2.98 35.07 18.94
CA ALA A 299 -1.53 34.98 19.02
C ALA A 299 -1.02 33.72 18.31
N ILE A 300 -1.67 32.57 18.53
CA ILE A 300 -1.32 31.33 17.83
C ILE A 300 -1.59 31.46 16.33
N ALA A 301 -2.77 31.96 15.94
CA ALA A 301 -3.10 32.17 14.53
C ALA A 301 -2.08 33.09 13.82
N LYS A 302 -1.62 34.14 14.51
CA LYS A 302 -0.55 35.01 14.00
C LYS A 302 0.79 34.27 13.88
N THR A 303 1.19 33.50 14.87
CA THR A 303 2.45 32.73 14.83
C THR A 303 2.46 31.75 13.66
N ILE A 304 1.38 30.97 13.48
CA ILE A 304 1.26 30.04 12.36
C ILE A 304 1.39 30.78 11.03
N LYS A 305 0.67 31.91 10.87
CA LYS A 305 0.77 32.74 9.67
C LYS A 305 2.19 33.27 9.40
N ASP A 306 2.91 33.69 10.44
CA ASP A 306 4.28 34.18 10.30
C ASP A 306 5.25 33.04 9.91
N LEU A 307 5.07 31.84 10.46
CA LEU A 307 5.85 30.65 10.10
C LEU A 307 5.60 30.25 8.63
N LEU A 308 4.34 30.23 8.19
CA LEU A 308 4.01 29.98 6.78
C LEU A 308 4.65 31.02 5.84
N ALA A 309 4.77 32.28 6.26
CA ALA A 309 5.46 33.31 5.48
C ALA A 309 6.99 33.11 5.44
N VAL A 310 7.58 32.42 6.42
CA VAL A 310 8.98 31.97 6.37
C VAL A 310 9.11 30.77 5.44
N GLN A 311 8.21 29.80 5.55
CA GLN A 311 8.18 28.61 4.68
C GLN A 311 7.99 28.99 3.20
N ASP A 312 7.20 30.01 2.87
CA ASP A 312 7.08 30.55 1.50
C ASP A 312 8.43 30.98 0.89
N LYS A 313 9.41 31.37 1.73
CA LYS A 313 10.77 31.65 1.27
C LYS A 313 11.57 30.37 1.06
N VAL A 314 11.37 29.35 1.90
CA VAL A 314 11.97 28.02 1.74
C VAL A 314 11.51 27.38 0.44
N LEU A 315 10.22 27.47 0.11
CA LEU A 315 9.65 26.97 -1.15
C LEU A 315 10.28 27.60 -2.42
N LYS A 316 10.97 28.75 -2.28
CA LYS A 316 11.66 29.45 -3.39
C LYS A 316 13.14 29.09 -3.50
N ILE A 317 13.67 28.28 -2.58
CA ILE A 317 15.06 27.81 -2.64
C ILE A 317 15.21 26.88 -3.84
N VAL A 318 16.19 27.17 -4.70
CA VAL A 318 16.59 26.29 -5.79
C VAL A 318 17.41 25.14 -5.21
N ILE A 319 16.94 23.92 -5.43
CA ILE A 319 17.56 22.67 -4.95
C ILE A 319 18.33 21.95 -6.06
N GLY A 320 18.07 22.30 -7.32
CA GLY A 320 18.64 21.58 -8.43
C GLY A 320 18.32 22.19 -9.78
N LYS A 321 18.74 21.50 -10.83
CA LYS A 321 18.52 21.92 -12.21
C LYS A 321 18.35 20.72 -13.14
N THR A 322 17.32 20.73 -13.97
CA THR A 322 17.11 19.72 -15.02
C THR A 322 17.35 20.30 -16.42
N ALA A 323 17.97 19.52 -17.29
CA ALA A 323 18.19 19.84 -18.70
C ALA A 323 17.04 19.38 -19.61
N VAL A 324 16.07 18.64 -19.06
CA VAL A 324 14.89 18.11 -19.76
C VAL A 324 13.63 18.40 -18.97
N GLU A 325 12.49 18.49 -19.64
CA GLU A 325 11.18 18.54 -18.96
C GLU A 325 10.95 17.21 -18.24
N LEU A 326 10.54 17.27 -16.97
CA LEU A 326 10.10 16.11 -16.22
C LEU A 326 8.57 16.05 -16.30
N ASP A 327 8.07 15.10 -17.10
CA ASP A 327 6.66 15.00 -17.50
C ASP A 327 5.78 14.48 -16.36
N GLY A 328 5.01 15.39 -15.77
CA GLY A 328 3.96 15.10 -14.80
C GLY A 328 2.56 15.41 -15.32
N VAL A 329 2.38 15.49 -16.64
CA VAL A 329 1.08 15.78 -17.25
C VAL A 329 0.10 14.69 -16.87
N ARG A 330 -1.04 15.09 -16.30
CA ARG A 330 -2.08 14.19 -15.77
C ARG A 330 -2.42 13.03 -16.71
N GLY A 331 -2.60 13.30 -18.00
CA GLY A 331 -2.94 12.27 -18.98
C GLY A 331 -1.84 11.22 -19.16
N ASN A 332 -0.57 11.66 -19.14
CA ASN A 332 0.59 10.80 -19.36
C ASN A 332 0.86 9.95 -18.12
N VAL A 333 0.95 10.56 -16.94
CA VAL A 333 1.21 9.82 -15.68
C VAL A 333 0.09 8.83 -15.31
N ARG A 334 -1.11 8.97 -15.88
CA ARG A 334 -2.27 8.10 -15.63
C ARG A 334 -2.51 7.05 -16.71
N THR A 335 -1.66 7.00 -17.73
CA THR A 335 -1.78 6.05 -18.85
C THR A 335 -0.46 5.43 -19.26
N GLY A 336 0.69 5.91 -18.79
CA GLY A 336 1.98 5.37 -19.20
C GLY A 336 3.14 5.78 -18.32
N GLU A 337 4.31 5.25 -18.68
CA GLU A 337 5.59 5.63 -18.09
C GLU A 337 5.92 7.10 -18.44
N THR A 338 6.45 7.81 -17.45
CA THR A 338 6.99 9.17 -17.60
C THR A 338 8.37 9.22 -16.96
N ASN A 339 9.23 10.11 -17.43
CA ASN A 339 10.55 10.29 -16.82
C ASN A 339 10.45 10.83 -15.38
N LEU A 340 9.45 11.68 -15.06
CA LEU A 340 9.20 12.12 -13.69
C LEU A 340 8.73 10.97 -12.79
N GLY A 341 7.84 10.10 -13.29
CA GLY A 341 7.44 8.89 -12.57
C GLY A 341 8.61 7.95 -12.28
N ASN A 342 9.53 7.80 -13.24
CA ASN A 342 10.77 7.05 -13.02
C ASN A 342 11.66 7.72 -11.96
N LEU A 343 11.88 9.03 -12.04
CA LEU A 343 12.68 9.78 -11.07
C LEU A 343 12.15 9.62 -9.64
N ILE A 344 10.83 9.79 -9.46
CA ILE A 344 10.18 9.64 -8.15
C ILE A 344 10.35 8.22 -7.62
N THR A 345 10.09 7.21 -8.46
CA THR A 345 10.20 5.82 -8.01
C THR A 345 11.65 5.37 -7.78
N ASP A 346 12.62 5.97 -8.46
CA ASP A 346 14.04 5.74 -8.20
C ASP A 346 14.51 6.42 -6.92
N ALA A 347 14.07 7.65 -6.64
CA ALA A 347 14.31 8.33 -5.36
C ALA A 347 13.80 7.48 -4.18
N MET A 348 12.57 6.98 -4.30
CA MET A 348 11.98 6.07 -3.31
C MET A 348 12.80 4.78 -3.16
N ARG A 349 13.28 4.20 -4.27
CA ARG A 349 14.06 2.96 -4.26
C ARG A 349 15.44 3.16 -3.62
N GLU A 350 16.10 4.27 -3.92
CA GLU A 350 17.41 4.60 -3.38
C GLU A 350 17.35 4.87 -1.87
N ALA A 351 16.34 5.64 -1.43
CA ALA A 351 16.15 5.93 -0.01
C ALA A 351 15.80 4.67 0.80
N SER A 352 14.96 3.79 0.25
CA SER A 352 14.45 2.62 0.99
C SER A 352 15.31 1.36 0.88
N GLY A 353 16.08 1.21 -0.19
CA GLY A 353 16.72 -0.06 -0.53
C GLY A 353 15.75 -1.20 -0.88
N ALA A 354 14.47 -0.91 -1.15
CA ALA A 354 13.47 -1.92 -1.47
C ALA A 354 13.78 -2.65 -2.80
N ASP A 355 13.35 -3.92 -2.91
CA ASP A 355 13.50 -4.70 -4.13
C ASP A 355 12.80 -3.99 -5.30
N VAL A 356 11.60 -3.49 -5.04
CA VAL A 356 10.70 -2.87 -6.00
C VAL A 356 9.96 -1.66 -5.43
N VAL A 357 9.48 -0.79 -6.30
CA VAL A 357 8.65 0.37 -5.95
C VAL A 357 7.39 0.38 -6.79
N ILE A 358 6.25 0.72 -6.19
CA ILE A 358 5.01 1.05 -6.89
C ILE A 358 4.41 2.31 -6.27
N THR A 359 4.16 3.35 -7.08
CA THR A 359 3.41 4.55 -6.68
C THR A 359 2.39 4.92 -7.76
N ASN A 360 1.26 5.50 -7.37
CA ASN A 360 0.16 5.79 -8.29
C ASN A 360 0.39 7.12 -9.01
N GLY A 361 0.12 7.18 -10.31
CA GLY A 361 0.21 8.40 -11.13
C GLY A 361 -0.74 9.51 -10.67
N GLY A 362 -1.78 9.18 -9.92
CA GLY A 362 -2.65 10.11 -9.23
C GLY A 362 -1.94 10.92 -8.15
N GLY A 363 -0.83 10.43 -7.59
CA GLY A 363 0.03 11.14 -6.65
C GLY A 363 0.93 12.20 -7.31
N ILE A 364 1.17 12.10 -8.62
CA ILE A 364 2.04 13.02 -9.40
C ILE A 364 1.17 14.10 -10.03
N ARG A 365 1.37 15.36 -9.63
CA ARG A 365 0.37 16.42 -9.84
C ARG A 365 0.75 17.52 -10.81
N ALA A 366 2.03 17.65 -11.14
CA ALA A 366 2.57 18.66 -12.03
C ALA A 366 3.84 18.16 -12.73
N SER A 367 4.16 18.76 -13.87
CA SER A 367 5.49 18.65 -14.49
C SER A 367 6.50 19.58 -13.81
N ILE A 368 7.78 19.33 -14.03
CA ILE A 368 8.86 20.28 -13.74
C ILE A 368 9.51 20.67 -15.07
N GLU A 369 9.54 21.97 -15.35
CA GLU A 369 10.08 22.52 -16.59
C GLU A 369 11.61 22.43 -16.64
N VAL A 370 12.18 22.59 -17.84
CA VAL A 370 13.64 22.72 -18.03
C VAL A 370 14.16 23.92 -17.25
N GLY A 371 15.22 23.75 -16.48
CA GLY A 371 15.87 24.81 -15.73
C GLY A 371 15.98 24.52 -14.25
N ASP A 372 15.99 25.59 -13.45
CA ASP A 372 16.13 25.54 -12.00
C ASP A 372 14.88 24.90 -11.38
N ILE A 373 15.08 24.03 -10.40
CA ILE A 373 14.05 23.33 -9.65
C ILE A 373 14.06 23.87 -8.23
N THR A 374 12.91 24.31 -7.73
CA THR A 374 12.78 24.75 -6.32
C THR A 374 12.17 23.67 -5.44
N VAL A 375 12.32 23.83 -4.11
CA VAL A 375 11.55 23.06 -3.12
C VAL A 375 10.06 23.10 -3.46
N GLY A 376 9.53 24.28 -3.77
CA GLY A 376 8.13 24.48 -4.13
C GLY A 376 7.68 23.70 -5.36
N ASP A 377 8.55 23.49 -6.34
CA ASP A 377 8.24 22.63 -7.48
C ASP A 377 8.00 21.19 -7.04
N VAL A 378 8.86 20.63 -6.18
CA VAL A 378 8.72 19.26 -5.65
C VAL A 378 7.42 19.10 -4.86
N PHE A 379 7.10 20.05 -3.98
CA PHE A 379 5.85 20.04 -3.22
C PHE A 379 4.62 20.31 -4.09
N THR A 380 4.77 20.95 -5.24
CA THR A 380 3.69 21.07 -6.25
C THR A 380 3.47 19.75 -6.97
N VAL A 381 4.53 18.98 -7.24
CA VAL A 381 4.44 17.62 -7.82
C VAL A 381 3.82 16.63 -6.83
N LEU A 382 4.20 16.68 -5.55
CA LEU A 382 3.79 15.74 -4.49
C LEU A 382 3.10 16.48 -3.31
N PRO A 383 1.90 17.04 -3.49
CA PRO A 383 1.32 18.01 -2.55
C PRO A 383 0.57 17.38 -1.36
N PHE A 384 0.45 16.05 -1.30
CA PHE A 384 -0.44 15.38 -0.35
C PHE A 384 0.19 15.10 1.02
N GLY A 385 1.49 15.35 1.19
CA GLY A 385 2.19 15.04 2.44
C GLY A 385 2.39 13.54 2.70
N ASN A 386 2.07 12.68 1.72
CA ASN A 386 2.21 11.23 1.84
C ASN A 386 3.61 10.83 2.31
N ALA A 387 3.65 9.94 3.30
CA ALA A 387 4.87 9.26 3.73
C ALA A 387 5.23 8.12 2.76
N MET A 388 6.53 7.82 2.63
CA MET A 388 6.98 6.62 1.94
C MET A 388 7.03 5.44 2.91
N THR A 389 6.42 4.32 2.57
CA THR A 389 6.41 3.11 3.40
C THR A 389 6.94 1.91 2.63
N VAL A 390 7.58 0.97 3.33
CA VAL A 390 8.04 -0.31 2.78
C VAL A 390 7.24 -1.43 3.40
N ILE A 391 6.55 -2.20 2.56
CA ILE A 391 5.74 -3.35 2.96
C ILE A 391 6.31 -4.64 2.38
N LYS A 392 6.05 -5.75 3.07
CA LYS A 392 6.41 -7.09 2.58
C LYS A 392 5.28 -7.66 1.73
N VAL A 393 5.60 -8.03 0.50
CA VAL A 393 4.62 -8.55 -0.48
C VAL A 393 5.12 -9.83 -1.14
N THR A 394 4.20 -10.63 -1.68
CA THR A 394 4.53 -11.75 -2.57
C THR A 394 4.58 -11.28 -4.02
N GLY A 395 5.22 -12.06 -4.89
CA GLY A 395 5.16 -11.81 -6.33
C GLY A 395 3.73 -11.81 -6.89
N GLN A 396 2.82 -12.59 -6.31
CA GLN A 396 1.40 -12.57 -6.69
C GLN A 396 0.73 -11.24 -6.31
N ASP A 397 1.03 -10.69 -5.12
CA ASP A 397 0.49 -9.38 -4.72
C ASP A 397 0.94 -8.27 -5.69
N ILE A 398 2.18 -8.31 -6.17
CA ILE A 398 2.70 -7.38 -7.20
C ILE A 398 1.90 -7.52 -8.50
N ILE A 399 1.66 -8.74 -8.97
CA ILE A 399 0.86 -8.97 -10.19
C ILE A 399 -0.57 -8.45 -10.01
N ASP A 400 -1.19 -8.67 -8.85
CA ASP A 400 -2.54 -8.23 -8.56
C ASP A 400 -2.62 -6.69 -8.50
N ALA A 401 -1.64 -6.04 -7.88
CA ALA A 401 -1.51 -4.59 -7.84
C ALA A 401 -1.37 -3.98 -9.25
N LEU A 402 -0.48 -4.54 -10.09
CA LEU A 402 -0.25 -4.09 -11.46
C LEU A 402 -1.51 -4.30 -12.34
N ASN A 403 -2.19 -5.45 -12.22
CA ASN A 403 -3.46 -5.69 -12.92
C ASN A 403 -4.55 -4.71 -12.50
N HIS A 404 -4.67 -4.42 -11.19
CA HIS A 404 -5.64 -3.45 -10.70
C HIS A 404 -5.34 -2.04 -11.20
N GLY A 405 -4.09 -1.60 -11.11
CA GLY A 405 -3.68 -0.26 -11.54
C GLY A 405 -3.82 -0.03 -13.05
N THR A 406 -3.68 -1.09 -13.86
CA THR A 406 -3.76 -1.02 -15.33
C THR A 406 -5.12 -1.39 -15.91
N LYS A 407 -6.12 -1.71 -15.07
CA LYS A 407 -7.44 -2.16 -15.54
C LYS A 407 -8.18 -1.16 -16.44
N ALA A 408 -7.89 0.13 -16.30
CA ALA A 408 -8.52 1.20 -17.07
C ALA A 408 -7.77 1.57 -18.36
N TYR A 409 -6.51 1.11 -18.52
CA TYR A 409 -5.68 1.42 -19.69
C TYR A 409 -6.39 1.01 -21.00
N PRO A 410 -6.32 1.80 -22.09
CA PRO A 410 -5.58 3.05 -22.26
C PRO A 410 -6.31 4.30 -21.72
N GLY A 411 -7.43 4.15 -21.01
CA GLY A 411 -8.09 5.25 -20.32
C GLY A 411 -7.31 5.72 -19.08
N GLU A 412 -7.44 7.01 -18.76
CA GLU A 412 -6.78 7.60 -17.59
C GLU A 412 -7.36 7.06 -16.27
N ALA A 413 -6.48 6.63 -15.36
CA ALA A 413 -6.83 6.34 -13.97
C ALA A 413 -5.78 6.88 -13.00
N GLY A 414 -6.22 7.47 -11.89
CA GLY A 414 -5.32 7.91 -10.81
C GLY A 414 -4.46 6.76 -10.28
N GLY A 415 -5.05 5.56 -10.17
CA GLY A 415 -4.35 4.36 -9.72
C GLY A 415 -3.35 3.75 -10.72
N PHE A 416 -2.99 4.39 -11.83
CA PHE A 416 -2.00 3.83 -12.77
C PHE A 416 -0.61 3.70 -12.09
N PRO A 417 0.07 2.54 -12.13
CA PRO A 417 1.29 2.32 -11.35
C PRO A 417 2.56 2.76 -12.10
N HIS A 418 3.31 3.69 -11.52
CA HIS A 418 4.72 3.93 -11.84
C HIS A 418 5.60 3.01 -11.01
N VAL A 419 6.74 2.58 -11.56
CA VAL A 419 7.55 1.51 -10.97
C VAL A 419 9.06 1.76 -11.02
N ALA A 420 9.79 1.22 -10.04
CA ALA A 420 11.24 1.06 -10.06
C ALA A 420 11.64 -0.34 -9.58
N GLY A 421 12.83 -0.81 -9.99
CA GLY A 421 13.31 -2.17 -9.71
C GLY A 421 12.61 -3.27 -10.53
N MET A 422 11.62 -2.92 -11.35
CA MET A 422 10.87 -3.83 -12.20
C MET A 422 10.52 -3.24 -13.57
N SER A 423 10.09 -4.11 -14.48
CA SER A 423 9.42 -3.74 -15.74
C SER A 423 8.25 -4.67 -16.00
N TYR A 424 7.22 -4.20 -16.70
CA TYR A 424 6.08 -5.03 -17.13
C TYR A 424 5.47 -4.55 -18.46
N GLU A 425 4.66 -5.42 -19.06
CA GLU A 425 3.89 -5.12 -20.26
C GLU A 425 2.39 -5.18 -19.98
N ILE A 426 1.62 -4.27 -20.59
CA ILE A 426 0.16 -4.21 -20.49
C ILE A 426 -0.43 -4.83 -21.75
N ALA A 427 -1.10 -5.97 -21.60
CA ALA A 427 -1.88 -6.57 -22.66
C ALA A 427 -3.33 -6.05 -22.59
N VAL A 428 -3.72 -5.26 -23.59
CA VAL A 428 -5.06 -4.70 -23.69
C VAL A 428 -6.06 -5.82 -23.95
N GLY A 429 -7.09 -5.90 -23.11
CA GLY A 429 -8.12 -6.92 -23.18
C GLY A 429 -8.97 -6.83 -24.46
N TYR A 430 -9.56 -7.96 -24.86
CA TYR A 430 -10.43 -8.06 -26.03
C TYR A 430 -11.82 -8.60 -25.64
N GLY A 431 -12.87 -7.91 -26.09
CA GLY A 431 -14.25 -8.28 -25.79
C GLY A 431 -14.56 -8.14 -24.29
N SER A 432 -14.92 -9.23 -23.63
CA SER A 432 -15.18 -9.27 -22.18
C SER A 432 -13.93 -9.59 -21.34
N ILE A 433 -12.78 -9.79 -21.98
CA ILE A 433 -11.52 -10.10 -21.29
C ILE A 433 -10.91 -8.77 -20.83
N PRO A 434 -10.58 -8.62 -19.53
CA PRO A 434 -9.96 -7.41 -19.02
C PRO A 434 -8.51 -7.30 -19.48
N ASN A 435 -7.92 -6.13 -19.26
CA ASN A 435 -6.47 -5.98 -19.40
C ASN A 435 -5.74 -6.94 -18.46
N MET A 436 -4.56 -7.37 -18.89
CA MET A 436 -3.67 -8.17 -18.05
C MET A 436 -2.24 -7.67 -18.17
N VAL A 437 -1.52 -7.70 -17.07
CA VAL A 437 -0.07 -7.48 -17.06
C VAL A 437 0.66 -8.77 -17.40
N THR A 438 1.69 -8.64 -18.22
CA THR A 438 2.52 -9.74 -18.72
C THR A 438 4.00 -9.35 -18.62
N ASN A 439 4.90 -10.30 -18.83
CA ASN A 439 6.36 -10.05 -18.87
C ASN A 439 6.90 -9.24 -17.67
N VAL A 440 6.34 -9.46 -16.48
CA VAL A 440 6.81 -8.81 -15.25
C VAL A 440 8.19 -9.35 -14.90
N LYS A 441 9.18 -8.45 -14.83
CA LYS A 441 10.57 -8.76 -14.50
C LYS A 441 11.02 -7.90 -13.33
N ILE A 442 11.75 -8.50 -12.39
CA ILE A 442 12.38 -7.83 -11.25
C ILE A 442 13.88 -8.03 -11.38
N GLY A 443 14.67 -6.94 -11.41
CA GLY A 443 16.12 -7.03 -11.64
C GLY A 443 16.51 -7.70 -12.96
N GLY A 444 15.65 -7.65 -13.98
CA GLY A 444 15.85 -8.29 -15.29
C GLY A 444 15.37 -9.75 -15.39
N GLU A 445 15.09 -10.41 -14.26
CA GLU A 445 14.63 -11.80 -14.21
C GLU A 445 13.10 -11.89 -14.12
N PRO A 446 12.46 -12.93 -14.68
CA PRO A 446 11.02 -13.14 -14.53
C PRO A 446 10.57 -13.20 -13.07
N LEU A 447 9.46 -12.52 -12.76
CA LEU A 447 8.89 -12.50 -11.41
C LEU A 447 8.48 -13.92 -10.96
N VAL A 448 8.91 -14.30 -9.76
CA VAL A 448 8.48 -15.55 -9.10
C VAL A 448 7.32 -15.27 -8.15
N LYS A 449 6.14 -15.79 -8.46
CA LYS A 449 4.87 -15.48 -7.75
C LYS A 449 4.89 -15.75 -6.26
N THR A 450 5.54 -16.83 -5.84
CA THR A 450 5.58 -17.29 -4.44
C THR A 450 6.70 -16.68 -3.62
N LYS A 451 7.65 -15.97 -4.26
CA LYS A 451 8.76 -15.31 -3.56
C LYS A 451 8.24 -14.04 -2.85
N SER A 452 8.78 -13.76 -1.67
CA SER A 452 8.58 -12.49 -0.97
C SER A 452 9.57 -11.42 -1.45
N TYR A 453 9.10 -10.19 -1.53
CA TYR A 453 9.83 -8.99 -1.92
C TYR A 453 9.54 -7.86 -0.93
N THR A 454 10.46 -6.91 -0.81
CA THR A 454 10.19 -5.61 -0.19
C THR A 454 9.67 -4.63 -1.24
N LEU A 455 8.54 -3.98 -0.97
CA LEU A 455 7.92 -3.01 -1.88
C LEU A 455 7.80 -1.67 -1.19
N ALA A 456 8.46 -0.64 -1.74
CA ALA A 456 8.22 0.74 -1.34
C ALA A 456 6.99 1.31 -2.07
N SER A 457 6.13 2.00 -1.34
CA SER A 457 4.96 2.72 -1.86
C SER A 457 4.71 3.98 -1.04
N ASN A 458 3.66 4.73 -1.37
CA ASN A 458 3.13 5.74 -0.47
C ASN A 458 2.16 5.11 0.53
N ASP A 459 2.08 5.69 1.72
CA ASP A 459 1.17 5.32 2.81
C ASP A 459 -0.31 5.18 2.37
N PHE A 460 -0.81 6.10 1.55
CA PHE A 460 -2.16 6.05 0.98
C PHE A 460 -2.43 4.74 0.23
N MET A 461 -1.51 4.31 -0.64
CA MET A 461 -1.64 3.04 -1.36
C MET A 461 -1.46 1.82 -0.45
N ALA A 462 -0.55 1.90 0.52
CA ALA A 462 -0.28 0.79 1.43
C ALA A 462 -1.51 0.39 2.27
N VAL A 463 -2.38 1.35 2.61
CA VAL A 463 -3.65 1.08 3.30
C VAL A 463 -4.83 0.77 2.37
N GLY A 464 -4.58 0.62 1.05
CA GLY A 464 -5.58 0.24 0.05
C GLY A 464 -6.18 1.40 -0.75
N GLY A 465 -5.61 2.60 -0.64
CA GLY A 465 -5.95 3.76 -1.47
C GLY A 465 -5.93 3.45 -2.96
N ASP A 466 -6.74 4.16 -3.74
CA ASP A 466 -7.02 3.89 -5.17
C ASP A 466 -7.49 2.45 -5.46
N GLY A 467 -7.91 1.69 -4.43
CA GLY A 467 -8.36 0.31 -4.52
C GLY A 467 -7.23 -0.72 -4.51
N TYR A 468 -6.02 -0.35 -4.11
CA TYR A 468 -4.88 -1.26 -3.94
C TYR A 468 -5.04 -2.15 -2.69
N THR A 469 -6.20 -2.78 -2.53
CA THR A 469 -6.58 -3.57 -1.34
C THR A 469 -5.68 -4.77 -1.09
N MET A 470 -4.91 -5.21 -2.09
CA MET A 470 -3.88 -6.24 -1.94
C MET A 470 -2.68 -5.79 -1.08
N PHE A 471 -2.50 -4.49 -0.83
CA PHE A 471 -1.49 -3.96 0.08
C PHE A 471 -1.99 -3.79 1.53
N ALA A 472 -3.30 -3.63 1.72
CA ALA A 472 -3.87 -3.40 3.04
C ALA A 472 -3.59 -4.57 4.00
N GLY A 473 -3.08 -4.25 5.20
CA GLY A 473 -2.72 -5.22 6.23
C GLY A 473 -1.46 -6.05 5.94
N LYS A 474 -0.65 -5.67 4.94
CA LYS A 474 0.68 -6.26 4.75
C LYS A 474 1.63 -5.76 5.83
N GLU A 475 2.56 -6.63 6.24
CA GLU A 475 3.62 -6.33 7.21
C GLU A 475 4.40 -5.09 6.76
N GLN A 476 4.28 -3.98 7.51
CA GLN A 476 5.07 -2.78 7.33
C GLN A 476 6.45 -2.99 7.92
N LEU A 477 7.48 -2.93 7.08
CA LEU A 477 8.88 -3.16 7.45
C LEU A 477 9.62 -1.87 7.79
N ALA A 478 9.23 -0.78 7.13
CA ALA A 478 9.78 0.55 7.35
C ALA A 478 8.74 1.62 7.02
N LEU A 479 8.74 2.72 7.76
CA LEU A 479 8.09 3.96 7.37
C LEU A 479 9.14 5.06 7.34
N TYR A 480 9.15 5.79 6.25
CA TYR A 480 10.00 6.94 6.02
C TYR A 480 9.10 8.18 6.02
N GLY A 481 9.70 9.35 6.25
CA GLY A 481 8.98 10.61 6.24
C GLY A 481 8.44 11.01 4.86
N SER A 482 8.26 12.30 4.66
CA SER A 482 7.66 12.88 3.45
C SER A 482 8.31 12.36 2.16
N MET A 483 7.49 11.78 1.28
CA MET A 483 7.92 11.36 -0.06
C MET A 483 8.45 12.55 -0.88
N ALA A 484 7.95 13.77 -0.64
CA ALA A 484 8.44 14.98 -1.30
C ALA A 484 9.89 15.30 -0.88
N LEU A 485 10.21 15.20 0.42
CA LEU A 485 11.58 15.45 0.90
C LEU A 485 12.58 14.40 0.37
N ILE A 486 12.15 13.15 0.23
CA ILE A 486 12.96 12.09 -0.40
C ILE A 486 13.29 12.44 -1.85
N VAL A 487 12.31 12.95 -2.61
CA VAL A 487 12.52 13.37 -4.00
C VAL A 487 13.36 14.64 -4.08
N GLU A 488 13.19 15.60 -3.18
CA GLU A 488 14.02 16.80 -3.06
C GLU A 488 15.50 16.46 -2.84
N GLN A 489 15.78 15.59 -1.87
CA GLN A 489 17.13 15.08 -1.59
C GLN A 489 17.74 14.44 -2.83
N TYR A 490 16.98 13.58 -3.51
CA TYR A 490 17.44 12.89 -4.72
C TYR A 490 17.74 13.87 -5.88
N ILE A 491 16.88 14.86 -6.11
CA ILE A 491 17.10 15.92 -7.11
C ILE A 491 18.35 16.74 -6.79
N THR A 492 18.59 17.04 -5.52
CA THR A 492 19.78 17.75 -5.05
C THR A 492 21.04 16.96 -5.41
N GLU A 493 21.07 15.67 -5.05
CA GLU A 493 22.21 14.79 -5.34
C GLU A 493 22.46 14.58 -6.84
N LEU A 494 21.40 14.49 -7.65
CA LEU A 494 21.51 14.44 -9.12
C LEU A 494 22.10 15.74 -9.68
N SER A 495 21.66 16.88 -9.15
CA SER A 495 22.10 18.20 -9.60
C SER A 495 23.54 18.49 -9.21
N GLU A 496 23.97 18.09 -8.02
CA GLU A 496 25.37 18.16 -7.58
C GLU A 496 26.30 17.37 -8.52
N LYS A 497 25.86 16.19 -8.97
CA LYS A 497 26.61 15.36 -9.92
C LYS A 497 26.66 15.98 -11.32
N ALA A 498 25.60 16.67 -11.76
CA ALA A 498 25.48 17.23 -13.10
C ALA A 498 26.10 18.64 -13.26
N GLY A 499 26.15 19.42 -12.18
CA GLY A 499 26.59 20.82 -12.20
C GLY A 499 25.64 21.76 -12.97
N ASP A 500 26.15 22.90 -13.41
CA ASP A 500 25.36 24.01 -14.01
C ASP A 500 24.57 23.65 -15.28
N ALA A 501 24.92 22.54 -15.94
CA ALA A 501 24.22 22.04 -17.12
C ALA A 501 22.83 21.46 -16.77
N GLY A 502 22.62 21.04 -15.52
CA GLY A 502 21.44 20.30 -15.08
C GLY A 502 21.51 18.83 -15.47
N PHE A 503 20.82 17.98 -14.70
CA PHE A 503 20.75 16.55 -14.98
C PHE A 503 19.73 16.24 -16.09
N THR A 504 19.90 15.12 -16.76
CA THR A 504 18.92 14.58 -17.72
C THR A 504 18.25 13.35 -17.09
N TYR A 505 16.95 13.19 -17.32
CA TYR A 505 16.19 12.01 -16.87
C TYR A 505 15.24 11.56 -17.98
N GLU A 506 15.32 10.29 -18.35
CA GLU A 506 14.59 9.74 -19.50
C GLU A 506 13.75 8.52 -19.09
N SER A 507 12.71 8.22 -19.87
CA SER A 507 11.99 6.96 -19.74
C SER A 507 12.86 5.79 -20.22
N GLU A 508 12.83 4.67 -19.49
CA GLU A 508 13.68 3.50 -19.75
C GLU A 508 12.90 2.35 -20.41
N GLY A 509 11.59 2.51 -20.58
CA GLY A 509 10.72 1.45 -21.07
C GLY A 509 10.42 0.40 -20.00
N ARG A 510 10.27 0.83 -18.75
CA ARG A 510 9.80 0.03 -17.62
C ARG A 510 8.35 -0.43 -17.84
N ILE A 511 7.54 0.38 -18.53
CA ILE A 511 6.14 0.08 -18.81
C ILE A 511 5.91 0.14 -20.30
N LYS A 512 5.43 -0.97 -20.88
CA LYS A 512 5.17 -1.06 -22.33
C LYS A 512 3.79 -1.63 -22.60
N GLU A 513 3.20 -1.27 -23.73
CA GLU A 513 2.05 -2.02 -24.24
C GLU A 513 2.55 -3.30 -24.90
N TYR A 514 1.94 -4.43 -24.54
CA TYR A 514 2.15 -5.71 -25.21
C TYR A 514 1.60 -5.62 -26.64
N LYS A 515 2.45 -5.91 -27.62
CA LYS A 515 2.08 -5.91 -29.04
C LYS A 515 1.96 -7.33 -29.56
N ALA A 516 0.73 -7.76 -29.83
CA ALA A 516 0.47 -9.01 -30.53
C ALA A 516 1.13 -9.02 -31.92
N SER A 517 1.53 -10.19 -32.39
CA SER A 517 2.14 -10.40 -33.70
C SER A 517 1.19 -10.02 -34.85
N PHE A 518 -0.13 -10.12 -34.65
CA PHE A 518 -1.15 -9.80 -35.65
C PHE A 518 -2.30 -8.97 -35.08
N LYS A 519 -2.73 -7.93 -35.81
CA LYS A 519 -3.72 -6.95 -35.32
C LYS A 519 -5.13 -7.54 -35.11
N ASP A 520 -5.51 -8.55 -35.88
CA ASP A 520 -6.80 -9.24 -35.80
C ASP A 520 -6.77 -10.50 -34.91
N VAL A 521 -5.67 -10.69 -34.18
CA VAL A 521 -5.54 -11.73 -33.14
C VAL A 521 -4.96 -11.08 -31.87
N PRO A 522 -5.67 -10.09 -31.29
CA PRO A 522 -5.20 -9.40 -30.09
C PRO A 522 -5.14 -10.34 -28.88
N PHE A 523 -4.49 -9.87 -27.81
CA PHE A 523 -4.50 -10.57 -26.53
C PHE A 523 -5.94 -10.85 -26.07
N GLY A 524 -6.20 -12.09 -25.64
CA GLY A 524 -7.55 -12.57 -25.31
C GLY A 524 -8.35 -13.17 -26.47
N HIS A 525 -7.93 -13.03 -27.73
CA HIS A 525 -8.53 -13.84 -28.80
C HIS A 525 -8.29 -15.33 -28.51
N TRP A 526 -9.30 -16.21 -28.67
CA TRP A 526 -9.22 -17.63 -28.24
C TRP A 526 -8.06 -18.41 -28.87
N SER A 527 -7.57 -17.95 -30.02
CA SER A 527 -6.45 -18.55 -30.74
C SER A 527 -5.13 -17.80 -30.60
N HIS A 528 -5.09 -16.74 -29.78
CA HIS A 528 -3.93 -15.86 -29.62
C HIS A 528 -2.67 -16.65 -29.23
N GLU A 529 -2.70 -17.40 -28.13
CA GLU A 529 -1.54 -18.15 -27.62
C GLU A 529 -0.97 -19.13 -28.66
N TYR A 530 -1.84 -19.84 -29.40
CA TYR A 530 -1.41 -20.77 -30.43
C TYR A 530 -0.75 -20.06 -31.62
N ILE A 531 -1.31 -18.92 -32.02
CA ILE A 531 -0.81 -18.16 -33.18
C ILE A 531 0.50 -17.46 -32.84
N GLU A 532 0.63 -16.87 -31.64
CA GLU A 532 1.88 -16.29 -31.16
C GLU A 532 2.99 -17.33 -31.10
N LYS A 533 2.70 -18.53 -30.59
CA LYS A 533 3.68 -19.64 -30.56
C LYS A 533 4.17 -20.00 -31.96
N LEU A 534 3.27 -20.11 -32.93
CA LEU A 534 3.62 -20.41 -34.32
C LEU A 534 4.34 -19.25 -35.00
N ALA A 535 4.03 -18.00 -34.65
CA ALA A 535 4.71 -16.82 -35.18
C ALA A 535 6.16 -16.74 -34.66
N ALA A 536 6.37 -16.99 -33.36
CA ALA A 536 7.70 -17.07 -32.75
C ALA A 536 8.57 -18.16 -33.40
N GLY A 537 7.96 -19.30 -33.75
CA GLY A 537 8.60 -20.39 -34.49
C GLY A 537 8.70 -20.18 -36.02
N LYS A 538 8.27 -19.01 -36.55
CA LYS A 538 8.22 -18.69 -37.98
C LYS A 538 7.40 -19.67 -38.84
N VAL A 539 6.50 -20.43 -38.22
CA VAL A 539 5.53 -21.30 -38.91
C VAL A 539 4.46 -20.46 -39.62
N VAL A 540 4.09 -19.32 -39.03
CA VAL A 540 3.13 -18.36 -39.60
C VAL A 540 3.70 -16.94 -39.60
N ASN A 541 3.53 -16.23 -40.72
CA ASN A 541 4.03 -14.86 -40.89
C ASN A 541 2.91 -13.83 -41.13
N GLY A 542 1.64 -14.26 -41.12
CA GLY A 542 0.50 -13.41 -41.47
C GLY A 542 0.54 -12.92 -42.93
N TYR A 543 -0.16 -11.82 -43.19
CA TYR A 543 -0.19 -11.12 -44.47
C TYR A 543 0.57 -9.79 -44.37
N ALA A 544 0.93 -9.20 -45.51
CA ALA A 544 1.70 -7.95 -45.57
C ALA A 544 1.00 -6.74 -44.92
N ASP A 545 -0.31 -6.81 -44.67
CA ASP A 545 -1.10 -5.81 -43.95
C ASP A 545 -1.03 -5.94 -42.42
N GLY A 546 -0.29 -6.94 -41.90
CA GLY A 546 -0.14 -7.23 -40.48
C GLY A 546 -1.31 -8.04 -39.89
N LEU A 547 -2.15 -8.64 -40.73
CA LEU A 547 -3.27 -9.49 -40.30
C LEU A 547 -2.92 -10.97 -40.38
N PHE A 548 -3.56 -11.78 -39.54
CA PHE A 548 -3.54 -13.24 -39.61
C PHE A 548 -4.73 -13.80 -40.38
N ARG A 549 -5.90 -13.16 -40.33
CA ARG A 549 -7.21 -13.59 -40.84
C ARG A 549 -7.66 -14.94 -40.25
N PRO A 550 -7.94 -15.01 -38.94
CA PRO A 550 -8.15 -16.27 -38.22
C PRO A 550 -9.32 -17.11 -38.75
N ASP A 551 -10.37 -16.46 -39.27
CA ASP A 551 -11.59 -17.14 -39.73
C ASP A 551 -11.56 -17.56 -41.20
N ASN A 552 -10.57 -17.08 -41.97
CA ASN A 552 -10.43 -17.48 -43.37
C ASN A 552 -10.18 -18.99 -43.46
N LYS A 553 -10.80 -19.62 -44.46
CA LYS A 553 -10.56 -21.03 -44.76
C LYS A 553 -9.16 -21.23 -45.34
N VAL A 554 -8.54 -22.35 -45.00
CA VAL A 554 -7.18 -22.68 -45.43
C VAL A 554 -7.24 -23.51 -46.71
N THR A 555 -6.60 -23.04 -47.78
CA THR A 555 -6.41 -23.84 -49.00
C THR A 555 -5.35 -24.92 -48.77
N ARG A 556 -5.44 -26.05 -49.48
CA ARG A 556 -4.53 -27.19 -49.36
C ARG A 556 -3.05 -26.83 -49.48
N ARG A 557 -2.65 -25.93 -50.39
CA ARG A 557 -1.25 -25.48 -50.52
C ARG A 557 -0.72 -24.73 -49.30
N HIS A 558 -1.54 -23.86 -48.70
CA HIS A 558 -1.16 -23.09 -47.52
C HIS A 558 -1.11 -23.99 -46.27
N ALA A 559 -2.02 -24.96 -46.17
CA ALA A 559 -1.95 -25.98 -45.15
C ALA A 559 -0.68 -26.82 -45.26
N ALA A 560 -0.28 -27.22 -46.48
CA ALA A 560 0.96 -27.96 -46.70
C ALA A 560 2.18 -27.19 -46.18
N LYS A 561 2.30 -25.89 -46.51
CA LYS A 561 3.35 -25.03 -45.96
C LYS A 561 3.33 -25.01 -44.43
N MET A 562 2.19 -24.72 -43.82
CA MET A 562 2.09 -24.62 -42.35
C MET A 562 2.47 -25.93 -41.66
N VAL A 563 2.00 -27.08 -42.16
CA VAL A 563 2.30 -28.39 -41.56
C VAL A 563 3.78 -28.77 -41.77
N ALA A 564 4.33 -28.59 -42.97
CA ALA A 564 5.71 -28.94 -43.27
C ALA A 564 6.70 -28.19 -42.38
N VAL A 565 6.50 -26.87 -42.23
CA VAL A 565 7.35 -26.03 -41.37
C VAL A 565 7.15 -26.36 -39.90
N ALA A 566 5.91 -26.55 -39.43
CA ALA A 566 5.63 -26.91 -38.04
C ALA A 566 6.21 -28.27 -37.64
N ALA A 567 6.23 -29.23 -38.58
CA ALA A 567 6.82 -30.56 -38.38
C ALA A 567 8.35 -30.58 -38.54
N GLY A 568 8.98 -29.44 -38.90
CA GLY A 568 10.43 -29.36 -39.10
C GLY A 568 10.94 -30.17 -40.30
N LEU A 569 10.11 -30.40 -41.32
CA LEU A 569 10.51 -31.19 -42.49
C LEU A 569 11.49 -30.42 -43.37
N PRO A 570 12.55 -31.06 -43.91
CA PRO A 570 13.41 -30.44 -44.90
C PRO A 570 12.65 -30.24 -46.22
N TYR A 571 12.60 -29.00 -46.71
CA TYR A 571 11.88 -28.66 -47.94
C TYR A 571 12.74 -27.93 -48.98
N GLU A 572 13.90 -27.38 -48.62
CA GLU A 572 14.74 -26.63 -49.55
C GLU A 572 15.22 -27.50 -50.72
N GLY A 573 15.14 -26.94 -51.94
CA GLY A 573 15.52 -27.63 -53.17
C GLY A 573 14.55 -28.74 -53.63
N LEU A 574 13.47 -29.00 -52.90
CA LEU A 574 12.44 -29.94 -53.34
C LEU A 574 11.44 -29.28 -54.31
N THR A 575 10.85 -30.08 -55.19
CA THR A 575 9.80 -29.63 -56.10
C THR A 575 8.71 -30.70 -56.20
N ALA A 576 7.46 -30.27 -56.13
CA ALA A 576 6.31 -31.17 -56.12
C ALA A 576 6.06 -31.73 -57.52
N ASP A 577 5.77 -33.02 -57.61
CA ASP A 577 5.46 -33.72 -58.87
C ASP A 577 3.95 -33.99 -58.98
N PHE A 578 3.17 -32.91 -59.12
CA PHE A 578 1.73 -32.98 -59.36
C PHE A 578 1.37 -32.19 -60.63
N PRO A 579 0.49 -32.71 -61.52
CA PRO A 579 0.16 -32.04 -62.78
C PRO A 579 -0.43 -30.63 -62.63
N ASP A 580 -1.09 -30.35 -61.51
CA ASP A 580 -1.76 -29.09 -61.20
C ASP A 580 -0.98 -28.19 -60.22
N VAL A 581 0.28 -28.52 -59.93
CA VAL A 581 1.20 -27.69 -59.14
C VAL A 581 2.36 -27.24 -60.03
N PRO A 582 2.41 -25.96 -60.42
CA PRO A 582 3.54 -25.43 -61.18
C PRO A 582 4.87 -25.64 -60.45
N GLN A 583 5.93 -25.98 -61.20
CA GLN A 583 7.27 -26.21 -60.62
C GLN A 583 7.83 -24.96 -59.94
N ASP A 584 7.43 -23.77 -60.39
CA ASP A 584 7.79 -22.46 -59.86
C ASP A 584 6.80 -21.93 -58.80
N ASP A 585 5.79 -22.71 -58.38
CA ASP A 585 4.90 -22.33 -57.27
C ASP A 585 5.71 -22.25 -55.97
N GLU A 586 5.63 -21.12 -55.26
CA GLU A 586 6.30 -20.91 -53.97
C GLU A 586 5.94 -21.95 -52.91
N MET A 587 4.80 -22.64 -53.04
CA MET A 587 4.34 -23.69 -52.14
C MET A 587 4.86 -25.08 -52.54
N SER A 588 5.42 -25.24 -53.74
CA SER A 588 5.93 -26.50 -54.30
C SER A 588 6.91 -27.23 -53.38
N PRO A 589 7.91 -26.57 -52.78
CA PRO A 589 8.88 -27.26 -51.91
C PRO A 589 8.23 -27.89 -50.67
N TYR A 590 7.25 -27.21 -50.07
CA TYR A 590 6.54 -27.71 -48.88
C TYR A 590 5.58 -28.86 -49.20
N ILE A 591 4.94 -28.80 -50.36
CA ILE A 591 4.11 -29.91 -50.86
C ILE A 591 5.00 -31.14 -51.08
N ALA A 592 6.15 -30.96 -51.73
CA ALA A 592 7.12 -32.02 -51.96
C ALA A 592 7.64 -32.63 -50.66
N ALA A 593 7.97 -31.81 -49.66
CA ALA A 593 8.42 -32.29 -48.35
C ALA A 593 7.39 -33.22 -47.68
N LEU A 594 6.10 -32.86 -47.75
CA LEU A 594 5.02 -33.70 -47.21
C LEU A 594 4.78 -34.97 -48.05
N THR A 595 5.12 -34.97 -49.34
CA THR A 595 5.10 -36.18 -50.16
C THR A 595 6.26 -37.11 -49.83
N VAL A 596 7.47 -36.56 -49.63
CA VAL A 596 8.65 -37.32 -49.17
C VAL A 596 8.41 -37.92 -47.78
N ALA A 597 7.77 -37.18 -46.87
CA ALA A 597 7.34 -37.67 -45.56
C ALA A 597 6.11 -38.59 -45.62
N GLU A 598 5.62 -38.93 -46.81
CA GLU A 598 4.42 -39.75 -47.07
C GLU A 598 3.10 -39.24 -46.47
N ALA A 599 3.08 -38.02 -45.92
CA ALA A 599 1.90 -37.38 -45.36
C ALA A 599 0.85 -37.00 -46.42
N ILE A 600 1.28 -36.77 -47.67
CA ILE A 600 0.41 -36.41 -48.81
C ILE A 600 0.77 -37.25 -50.05
N ARG A 601 -0.26 -37.78 -50.75
CA ARG A 601 -0.10 -38.57 -51.99
C ARG A 601 -0.95 -38.08 -53.18
N GLY A 602 -1.58 -36.91 -53.08
CA GLY A 602 -2.53 -36.41 -54.10
C GLY A 602 -3.87 -37.18 -54.10
N TYR A 603 -4.73 -36.85 -55.06
CA TYR A 603 -6.01 -37.53 -55.30
C TYR A 603 -5.83 -38.66 -56.32
N THR A 604 -6.85 -39.52 -56.47
CA THR A 604 -6.81 -40.67 -57.39
C THR A 604 -6.70 -40.31 -58.87
N ASP A 605 -6.95 -39.05 -59.21
CA ASP A 605 -6.78 -38.47 -60.55
C ASP A 605 -5.35 -37.92 -60.78
N GLY A 606 -4.45 -38.08 -59.81
CA GLY A 606 -3.07 -37.61 -59.86
C GLY A 606 -2.86 -36.14 -59.47
N ASN A 607 -3.93 -35.38 -59.20
CA ASN A 607 -3.83 -33.95 -58.87
C ASN A 607 -3.67 -33.69 -57.36
N PHE A 608 -3.10 -32.56 -56.99
CA PHE A 608 -2.98 -32.09 -55.60
C PHE A 608 -4.14 -31.20 -55.16
N ARG A 609 -4.71 -30.42 -56.08
CA ARG A 609 -5.77 -29.42 -55.90
C ARG A 609 -5.37 -28.27 -54.98
N PRO A 610 -4.35 -27.47 -55.33
CA PRO A 610 -3.72 -26.51 -54.42
C PRO A 610 -4.66 -25.40 -53.90
N GLY A 611 -5.65 -25.01 -54.72
CA GLY A 611 -6.62 -23.96 -54.40
C GLY A 611 -7.85 -24.41 -53.60
N GLU A 612 -8.12 -25.71 -53.46
CA GLU A 612 -9.27 -26.20 -52.70
C GLU A 612 -9.06 -26.01 -51.20
N ASN A 613 -10.14 -25.74 -50.45
CA ASN A 613 -10.09 -25.68 -48.99
C ASN A 613 -9.81 -27.06 -48.40
N ILE A 614 -8.90 -27.12 -47.43
CA ILE A 614 -8.58 -28.37 -46.75
C ILE A 614 -9.63 -28.69 -45.69
N THR A 615 -10.01 -29.96 -45.61
CA THR A 615 -10.98 -30.44 -44.63
C THR A 615 -10.31 -30.85 -43.32
N ARG A 616 -11.08 -30.86 -42.24
CA ARG A 616 -10.62 -31.27 -40.90
C ARG A 616 -10.04 -32.69 -40.89
N GLY A 617 -10.68 -33.61 -41.60
CA GLY A 617 -10.23 -35.01 -41.72
C GLY A 617 -8.91 -35.15 -42.49
N HIS A 618 -8.75 -34.41 -43.59
CA HIS A 618 -7.48 -34.44 -44.33
C HIS A 618 -6.32 -33.86 -43.52
N ILE A 619 -6.54 -32.75 -42.80
CA ILE A 619 -5.54 -32.22 -41.89
C ILE A 619 -5.18 -33.22 -40.80
N ALA A 620 -6.16 -33.96 -40.26
CA ALA A 620 -5.87 -34.97 -39.24
C ALA A 620 -4.87 -36.01 -39.76
N LYS A 621 -5.07 -36.52 -40.97
CA LYS A 621 -4.10 -37.42 -41.60
C LYS A 621 -2.73 -36.77 -41.77
N ILE A 622 -2.66 -35.59 -42.39
CA ILE A 622 -1.38 -34.96 -42.73
C ILE A 622 -0.58 -34.65 -41.47
N VAL A 623 -1.21 -34.14 -40.41
CA VAL A 623 -0.54 -33.83 -39.15
C VAL A 623 -0.06 -35.11 -38.46
N VAL A 624 -0.88 -36.16 -38.39
CA VAL A 624 -0.45 -37.44 -37.77
C VAL A 624 0.77 -38.02 -38.48
N GLU A 625 0.76 -38.04 -39.80
CA GLU A 625 1.88 -38.60 -40.58
C GLU A 625 3.11 -37.70 -40.51
N ALA A 626 2.97 -36.38 -40.70
CA ALA A 626 4.09 -35.45 -40.70
C ALA A 626 4.80 -35.35 -39.35
N PHE A 627 4.06 -35.43 -38.25
CA PHE A 627 4.62 -35.44 -36.89
C PHE A 627 4.87 -36.86 -36.34
N ASN A 628 4.60 -37.90 -37.14
CA ASN A 628 4.71 -39.32 -36.74
C ASN A 628 3.98 -39.65 -35.42
N LEU A 629 2.81 -39.02 -35.20
CA LEU A 629 2.06 -39.14 -33.95
C LEU A 629 1.52 -40.56 -33.76
N LYS A 630 1.60 -41.06 -32.52
CA LYS A 630 1.04 -42.35 -32.11
C LYS A 630 -0.22 -42.14 -31.29
N MET A 631 -1.00 -43.22 -31.11
CA MET A 631 -2.19 -43.18 -30.26
C MET A 631 -1.78 -42.78 -28.84
N GLY A 632 -2.41 -41.72 -28.32
CA GLY A 632 -2.25 -41.28 -26.94
C GLY A 632 -3.13 -42.09 -25.98
N ASP A 633 -3.17 -41.64 -24.73
CA ASP A 633 -3.83 -42.36 -23.64
C ASP A 633 -5.33 -42.08 -23.53
N GLU A 634 -5.82 -40.98 -24.12
CA GLU A 634 -7.24 -40.63 -24.03
C GLU A 634 -8.09 -41.41 -25.03
N LYS A 635 -9.16 -42.05 -24.52
CA LYS A 635 -10.16 -42.69 -25.37
C LYS A 635 -11.24 -41.69 -25.78
N VAL A 636 -11.06 -41.08 -26.94
CA VAL A 636 -12.01 -40.12 -27.52
C VAL A 636 -12.53 -40.66 -28.85
N ASP A 637 -13.85 -40.77 -28.99
CA ASP A 637 -14.53 -41.20 -30.22
C ASP A 637 -15.62 -40.17 -30.59
N PHE A 638 -15.77 -39.88 -31.89
CA PHE A 638 -16.80 -38.96 -32.42
C PHE A 638 -17.81 -39.73 -33.28
N VAL A 639 -19.09 -39.36 -33.16
CA VAL A 639 -20.21 -40.13 -33.73
C VAL A 639 -20.16 -40.24 -35.27
N ASP A 640 -19.55 -39.27 -35.93
CA ASP A 640 -19.45 -39.14 -37.39
C ASP A 640 -18.10 -39.61 -37.97
N THR A 641 -17.24 -40.23 -37.16
CA THR A 641 -15.88 -40.62 -37.58
C THR A 641 -15.66 -42.12 -37.72
N ALA A 642 -16.52 -42.96 -37.15
CA ALA A 642 -16.31 -44.41 -37.07
C ALA A 642 -16.15 -45.10 -38.44
N ASN A 643 -16.87 -44.63 -39.45
CA ASN A 643 -16.81 -45.16 -40.83
C ASN A 643 -16.15 -44.18 -41.82
N HIS A 644 -15.59 -43.07 -41.31
CA HIS A 644 -14.97 -42.06 -42.17
C HIS A 644 -13.55 -42.50 -42.55
N PRO A 645 -13.09 -42.33 -43.81
CA PRO A 645 -11.75 -42.74 -44.23
C PRO A 645 -10.59 -42.16 -43.40
N MET A 646 -10.82 -40.99 -42.79
CA MET A 646 -9.84 -40.31 -41.91
C MET A 646 -10.05 -40.62 -40.41
N GLY A 647 -10.99 -41.50 -40.04
CA GLY A 647 -11.40 -41.76 -38.66
C GLY A 647 -10.25 -42.19 -37.74
N GLY A 648 -9.37 -43.07 -38.22
CA GLY A 648 -8.19 -43.50 -37.47
C GLY A 648 -7.25 -42.36 -37.10
N TYR A 649 -6.97 -41.46 -38.04
CA TYR A 649 -6.11 -40.28 -37.81
C TYR A 649 -6.75 -39.26 -36.87
N ILE A 650 -8.06 -39.04 -37.00
CA ILE A 650 -8.81 -38.17 -36.09
C ILE A 650 -8.73 -38.70 -34.67
N LYS A 651 -8.84 -40.02 -34.49
CA LYS A 651 -8.70 -40.67 -33.19
C LYS A 651 -7.31 -40.46 -32.58
N VAL A 652 -6.25 -40.57 -33.39
CA VAL A 652 -4.87 -40.28 -32.92
C VAL A 652 -4.78 -38.84 -32.42
N LEU A 653 -5.21 -37.85 -33.19
CA LEU A 653 -5.15 -36.46 -32.72
C LEU A 653 -6.00 -36.22 -31.47
N ALA A 654 -7.19 -36.81 -31.38
CA ALA A 654 -8.07 -36.64 -30.24
C ALA A 654 -7.49 -37.29 -28.98
N SER A 655 -6.88 -38.47 -29.10
CA SER A 655 -6.23 -39.19 -27.99
C SER A 655 -5.02 -38.47 -27.40
N ASN A 656 -4.43 -37.55 -28.15
CA ASN A 656 -3.32 -36.68 -27.73
C ASN A 656 -3.81 -35.28 -27.29
N GLY A 657 -5.13 -35.05 -27.18
CA GLY A 657 -5.69 -33.75 -26.79
C GLY A 657 -5.56 -32.63 -27.85
N ILE A 658 -5.08 -32.95 -29.06
CA ILE A 658 -4.79 -31.96 -30.13
C ILE A 658 -6.09 -31.43 -30.77
N VAL A 659 -7.11 -32.28 -30.91
CA VAL A 659 -8.42 -31.90 -31.46
C VAL A 659 -9.55 -32.26 -30.52
N LYS A 660 -10.60 -31.44 -30.54
CA LYS A 660 -11.88 -31.70 -29.87
C LYS A 660 -13.03 -31.66 -30.88
N GLY A 661 -14.09 -32.40 -30.58
CA GLY A 661 -15.36 -32.37 -31.30
C GLY A 661 -16.24 -31.22 -30.85
N TYR A 662 -17.38 -31.06 -31.50
CA TYR A 662 -18.40 -30.10 -31.10
C TYR A 662 -19.14 -30.63 -29.86
N GLU A 663 -18.99 -29.98 -28.72
CA GLU A 663 -19.51 -30.46 -27.42
C GLU A 663 -21.00 -30.82 -27.46
N ASN A 664 -21.80 -30.01 -28.14
CA ASN A 664 -23.25 -30.18 -28.21
C ASN A 664 -23.70 -31.35 -29.10
N THR A 665 -22.90 -31.76 -30.09
CA THR A 665 -23.30 -32.80 -31.06
C THR A 665 -22.46 -34.07 -30.97
N LYS A 666 -21.32 -34.04 -30.24
CA LYS A 666 -20.31 -35.11 -30.20
C LYS A 666 -19.77 -35.49 -31.59
N GLU A 667 -19.90 -34.59 -32.56
CA GLU A 667 -19.38 -34.74 -33.93
C GLU A 667 -18.00 -34.09 -34.07
N PHE A 668 -17.20 -34.57 -35.02
CA PHE A 668 -15.95 -33.95 -35.44
C PHE A 668 -16.09 -33.10 -36.70
N LYS A 669 -17.03 -33.44 -37.60
CA LYS A 669 -17.28 -32.87 -38.93
C LYS A 669 -16.05 -32.97 -39.84
N PRO A 670 -15.60 -34.18 -40.21
CA PRO A 670 -14.34 -34.39 -40.93
C PRO A 670 -14.29 -33.73 -42.32
N ASP A 671 -15.41 -33.59 -43.00
CA ASP A 671 -15.47 -32.97 -44.34
C ASP A 671 -15.61 -31.44 -44.30
N ALA A 672 -15.79 -30.85 -43.12
CA ALA A 672 -15.91 -29.40 -43.01
C ALA A 672 -14.54 -28.71 -43.24
N PRO A 673 -14.52 -27.54 -43.90
CA PRO A 673 -13.30 -26.79 -44.13
C PRO A 673 -12.78 -26.14 -42.85
N LEU A 674 -11.46 -26.21 -42.66
CA LEU A 674 -10.77 -25.69 -41.48
C LEU A 674 -10.48 -24.19 -41.63
N THR A 675 -10.61 -23.43 -40.53
CA THR A 675 -10.12 -22.04 -40.49
C THR A 675 -8.63 -21.97 -40.16
N ARG A 676 -7.99 -20.84 -40.45
CA ARG A 676 -6.58 -20.59 -40.14
C ARG A 676 -6.28 -20.70 -38.65
N ALA A 677 -7.14 -20.17 -37.79
CA ALA A 677 -6.99 -20.27 -36.34
C ALA A 677 -7.15 -21.71 -35.83
N GLN A 678 -8.06 -22.49 -36.41
CA GLN A 678 -8.21 -23.91 -36.06
C GLN A 678 -6.96 -24.72 -36.47
N LEU A 679 -6.39 -24.45 -37.64
CA LEU A 679 -5.13 -25.08 -38.05
C LEU A 679 -3.98 -24.68 -37.14
N ALA A 680 -3.87 -23.39 -36.80
CA ALA A 680 -2.83 -22.91 -35.89
C ALA A 680 -2.87 -23.61 -34.53
N LYS A 681 -4.08 -23.74 -33.95
CA LYS A 681 -4.28 -24.52 -32.71
C LYS A 681 -3.82 -25.97 -32.85
N ILE A 682 -4.22 -26.65 -33.92
CA ILE A 682 -3.84 -28.05 -34.17
C ILE A 682 -2.32 -28.20 -34.22
N LEU A 683 -1.63 -27.32 -34.96
CA LEU A 683 -0.18 -27.37 -35.11
C LEU A 683 0.56 -27.02 -33.82
N ALA A 684 0.12 -25.99 -33.10
CA ALA A 684 0.74 -25.60 -31.83
C ALA A 684 0.69 -26.72 -30.79
N LEU A 685 -0.44 -27.45 -30.71
CA LEU A 685 -0.60 -28.61 -29.84
C LEU A 685 0.15 -29.85 -30.37
N ALA A 686 0.20 -30.05 -31.69
CA ALA A 686 0.98 -31.15 -32.27
C ALA A 686 2.48 -31.02 -31.99
N ILE A 687 3.03 -29.79 -32.02
CA ILE A 687 4.41 -29.50 -31.62
C ILE A 687 4.67 -29.89 -30.15
N GLU A 688 3.70 -29.69 -29.26
CA GLU A 688 3.83 -30.07 -27.83
C GLU A 688 3.75 -31.58 -27.60
N ALA A 689 3.01 -32.28 -28.46
CA ALA A 689 2.81 -33.73 -28.34
C ALA A 689 4.04 -34.55 -28.78
N VAL A 690 5.02 -33.96 -29.45
CA VAL A 690 6.25 -34.65 -29.89
C VAL A 690 7.36 -34.49 -28.84
N PRO A 691 7.96 -35.59 -28.32
CA PRO A 691 9.08 -35.51 -27.37
C PRO A 691 10.31 -34.84 -27.99
N ILE A 692 11.01 -34.03 -27.19
CA ILE A 692 12.18 -33.20 -27.61
C ILE A 692 13.32 -34.04 -28.25
N GLU A 693 13.42 -35.34 -27.98
CA GLU A 693 14.45 -36.23 -28.54
C GLU A 693 14.20 -36.68 -30.00
N ALA A 694 13.07 -36.31 -30.62
CA ALA A 694 12.68 -36.79 -31.94
C ALA A 694 12.87 -35.78 -33.09
N VAL A 695 13.61 -34.68 -32.89
CA VAL A 695 13.97 -33.73 -33.97
C VAL A 695 15.40 -33.99 -34.42
N PRO A 696 15.66 -34.66 -35.56
CA PRO A 696 16.99 -34.73 -36.13
C PRO A 696 17.32 -33.37 -36.77
N GLY A 697 18.28 -32.66 -36.19
CA GLY A 697 18.89 -31.46 -36.78
C GLY A 697 18.39 -30.15 -36.18
N THR A 698 19.15 -29.65 -35.20
CA THR A 698 19.32 -28.20 -34.98
C THR A 698 19.94 -27.54 -36.19
#